data_AF-A0A0B7N633-F1
#
_entry.id   AF-A0A0B7N633-F1
#
_cell.length_a   1.000
_cell.length_b   1.000
_cell.length_c   1.000
_cell.angle_alpha   90.00
_cell.angle_beta   90.00
_cell.angle_gamma   90.00
#
_symmetry.space_group_name_H-M   'P 1'
#
loop_
_entity.id
_entity.type
_entity.pdbx_description
1 polymer ?
#
loop_
_entity_poly.entity_id
_entity_poly.type
_entity_poly.pdbx_seq_one_letter_code
_entity_poly.pdbx_strand_id
1 'polypeptide(L)'
;MIDIQKEALWPTSPASSATASSSSTSSSSSSMEISDERSVPPELLQSLRQHSLFQRTNNESFLEKLACCMHLRTYGPRDVIIVEGEPAKAMFFLLRGSVDVCSADFERIYATLPKGSCFGEIGILYSMPRTATVIASTKCIVAALTAEEVRAILPMYPEVEKMLRFEAEERLTMLKKSKNLSEADKVSYKPLTERNIEDLTSVRNLLQKIPYFQSCPEEFLHLISLKVEPRHYAPNDLILKRGDQGKELYFIISGTVEVANMDTATSNPLTPIARLSAGDYFGDIAVLLNAPRAADARAVTAIELYVLKKSDFIDVICRFPDLQNHFKMMAENSLNTLRMKASLLTSHVDSETAAPAIPPAEASTEDIVDASTPAITPDSVCSTTSDQDPTLLPPTTTNILKTTETRRRRGSVAIWSDPNLVALANRNIKEPAKESKLKDTIAAAMPAHKQQDTVMKPPEYSGDGRLELFDQRVLSRIIDHMDFSSIVQFSAVSKKCREFLQKSNMALQRVDLSHLNKRVTDKALDQIMALLGSGARIRELSLSQCFYITDDGFKRLVEQLPNVETLDLNSCWLLTDKSLALLASCCPQLTRLDLSNCRKISDVGIFRMLDEKQTRGYPELKELSLSYCKKLSDMTMSHLAEFCSNTLESLNIQRCTRITDQGFVRWADTQFPSLRSLNLTDCSFLTDQAISHLVSAAPGLKNLSLSFCCALSDSAIEGLISLPNLQELDASFCGAAVSDVSIRVLLESNTSVSMTSLNLRGCVRITDIGVKSILELGQLGTLNISQCPGISLDAKQIIKESGNVQNLVA
;
A
#
# COMPACT_ATOMS: atom_id res chain seq x y z
N MET A 1 8.43 -40.13 42.51
CA MET A 1 9.84 -40.18 42.07
C MET A 1 9.84 -39.61 40.66
N ILE A 2 10.48 -38.47 40.37
CA ILE A 2 11.91 -38.13 40.59
C ILE A 2 12.77 -39.06 39.71
N ASP A 3 13.61 -38.59 38.78
CA ASP A 3 14.28 -37.27 38.75
C ASP A 3 14.26 -36.53 37.39
N ILE A 4 14.78 -35.30 37.38
CA ILE A 4 15.08 -34.48 36.20
C ILE A 4 16.58 -34.17 36.18
N GLN A 5 17.27 -34.46 35.08
CA GLN A 5 18.61 -33.90 34.84
C GLN A 5 18.71 -33.21 33.47
N LYS A 6 19.22 -31.99 33.50
CA LYS A 6 19.94 -31.35 32.40
C LYS A 6 21.42 -31.71 32.55
N GLU A 7 22.17 -31.72 31.46
CA GLU A 7 23.43 -30.96 31.45
C GLU A 7 23.84 -30.59 30.02
N ALA A 8 24.75 -29.62 29.91
CA ALA A 8 25.33 -29.17 28.66
C ALA A 8 26.81 -28.88 28.91
N LEU A 9 27.69 -29.41 28.05
CA LEU A 9 29.15 -29.30 28.21
C LEU A 9 29.79 -28.86 26.89
N TRP A 10 30.56 -27.78 26.96
CA TRP A 10 31.43 -27.28 25.90
C TRP A 10 32.89 -27.51 26.33
N PRO A 11 33.77 -28.10 25.49
CA PRO A 11 35.13 -28.44 25.91
C PRO A 11 36.05 -27.21 26.03
N THR A 12 36.86 -27.18 27.08
CA THR A 12 37.84 -26.11 27.37
C THR A 12 39.28 -26.62 27.32
N SER A 13 40.21 -25.90 26.67
CA SER A 13 41.68 -25.96 26.86
C SER A 13 42.40 -24.95 25.94
N PRO A 14 43.65 -24.55 26.25
CA PRO A 14 44.21 -24.21 27.56
C PRO A 14 44.97 -22.85 27.53
N ALA A 15 45.52 -22.41 28.66
CA ALA A 15 46.23 -21.12 28.78
C ALA A 15 47.76 -21.23 28.56
N SER A 16 48.41 -20.10 28.26
CA SER A 16 49.86 -19.91 28.39
C SER A 16 50.18 -18.60 29.14
N SER A 17 51.32 -18.60 29.84
CA SER A 17 51.65 -17.71 30.96
C SER A 17 52.25 -16.35 30.59
N ALA A 18 51.96 -15.33 31.41
CA ALA A 18 52.88 -14.22 31.69
C ALA A 18 52.82 -13.86 33.19
N THR A 19 53.95 -13.41 33.76
CA THR A 19 54.16 -13.25 35.21
C THR A 19 53.80 -11.85 35.74
N ALA A 20 53.34 -11.78 36.99
CA ALA A 20 53.08 -10.52 37.69
C ALA A 20 54.35 -9.90 38.33
N SER A 21 54.36 -8.58 38.45
CA SER A 21 55.19 -7.80 39.38
C SER A 21 54.35 -6.66 39.97
N SER A 22 54.76 -6.09 41.11
CA SER A 22 53.85 -5.39 42.04
C SER A 22 54.26 -3.96 42.38
N SER A 23 53.27 -3.08 42.58
CA SER A 23 53.31 -2.07 43.67
C SER A 23 51.98 -1.31 43.89
N SER A 24 51.76 -0.96 45.15
CA SER A 24 50.99 0.20 45.68
C SER A 24 49.53 0.47 45.27
N THR A 25 48.68 0.53 46.30
CA THR A 25 47.32 1.08 46.29
C THR A 25 47.27 2.61 46.31
N SER A 26 46.31 3.21 45.61
CA SER A 26 45.62 4.42 46.08
C SER A 26 44.16 4.40 45.63
N SER A 27 43.26 4.87 46.49
CA SER A 27 41.81 4.90 46.23
C SER A 27 41.37 6.29 45.82
N SER A 28 40.80 6.45 44.63
CA SER A 28 40.10 7.65 44.21
C SER A 28 38.81 7.30 43.47
N SER A 29 37.75 8.04 43.77
CA SER A 29 36.43 7.88 43.16
C SER A 29 36.41 8.44 41.74
N SER A 30 36.14 7.61 40.74
CA SER A 30 35.81 8.05 39.38
C SER A 30 34.31 7.99 39.14
N SER A 31 33.67 9.15 39.09
CA SER A 31 32.38 9.31 38.43
C SER A 31 32.49 8.85 36.96
N MET A 32 31.42 8.30 36.39
CA MET A 32 31.39 7.99 34.95
C MET A 32 31.23 9.28 34.14
N GLU A 33 32.33 10.01 33.96
CA GLU A 33 32.44 11.05 32.93
C GLU A 33 32.36 10.38 31.56
N ILE A 34 31.28 10.66 30.82
CA ILE A 34 31.11 10.16 29.45
C ILE A 34 31.87 11.13 28.53
N SER A 35 33.18 10.94 28.43
CA SER A 35 34.01 11.59 27.42
C SER A 35 33.77 10.96 26.05
N ASP A 36 32.93 11.59 25.23
CA ASP A 36 33.27 11.89 23.84
C ASP A 36 32.20 12.78 23.18
N GLU A 37 32.65 13.81 22.45
CA GLU A 37 31.81 14.79 21.78
C GLU A 37 31.13 14.20 20.52
N ARG A 38 30.05 13.44 20.70
CA ARG A 38 29.11 13.17 19.61
C ARG A 38 28.46 14.49 19.18
N SER A 39 28.98 15.10 18.11
CA SER A 39 28.41 16.30 17.50
C SER A 39 27.02 16.02 16.92
N VAL A 40 26.00 16.23 17.74
CA VAL A 40 24.59 16.03 17.36
C VAL A 40 24.26 16.92 16.17
N PRO A 41 23.79 16.37 15.03
CA PRO A 41 23.40 17.18 13.89
C PRO A 41 22.29 18.17 14.31
N PRO A 42 22.45 19.49 14.07
CA PRO A 42 21.44 20.48 14.50
C PRO A 42 20.08 20.22 13.83
N GLU A 43 20.09 19.63 12.63
CA GLU A 43 18.93 19.15 11.89
C GLU A 43 18.14 18.06 12.65
N LEU A 44 18.84 17.17 13.38
CA LEU A 44 18.21 16.13 14.20
C LEU A 44 17.51 16.77 15.40
N LEU A 45 18.20 17.64 16.15
CA LEU A 45 17.62 18.38 17.27
C LEU A 45 16.42 19.24 16.82
N GLN A 46 16.51 19.92 15.67
CA GLN A 46 15.40 20.69 15.12
C GLN A 46 14.23 19.80 14.69
N SER A 47 14.49 18.63 14.08
CA SER A 47 13.42 17.69 13.71
C SER A 47 12.80 16.97 14.92
N LEU A 48 13.51 16.84 16.04
CA LEU A 48 12.99 16.31 17.31
C LEU A 48 12.15 17.37 18.04
N ARG A 49 12.62 18.63 18.14
CA ARG A 49 11.84 19.77 18.64
C ARG A 49 10.50 19.93 17.88
N GLN A 50 10.49 19.66 16.58
CA GLN A 50 9.28 19.69 15.74
C GLN A 50 8.36 18.46 15.89
N HIS A 51 8.78 17.38 16.56
CA HIS A 51 8.00 16.13 16.65
C HIS A 51 6.82 16.28 17.62
N SER A 52 5.62 15.85 17.23
CA SER A 52 4.37 16.09 17.98
C SER A 52 4.41 15.64 19.44
N LEU A 53 5.01 14.47 19.71
CA LEU A 53 5.24 13.93 21.05
C LEU A 53 6.11 14.84 21.94
N PHE A 54 7.09 15.54 21.37
CA PHE A 54 8.11 16.29 22.13
C PHE A 54 7.84 17.79 22.24
N GLN A 55 7.01 18.35 21.36
CA GLN A 55 6.52 19.74 21.48
C GLN A 55 5.87 20.01 22.84
N ARG A 56 5.19 19.00 23.42
CA ARG A 56 4.52 19.09 24.73
C ARG A 56 5.49 19.04 25.91
N THR A 57 6.59 18.29 25.79
CA THR A 57 7.51 18.05 26.91
C THR A 57 8.49 19.20 27.15
N ASN A 58 8.77 20.00 26.12
CA ASN A 58 9.50 21.28 26.14
C ASN A 58 10.80 21.33 26.97
N ASN A 59 11.45 20.18 27.18
CA ASN A 59 12.63 20.01 28.02
C ASN A 59 13.85 19.76 27.12
N GLU A 60 14.71 20.77 26.98
CA GLU A 60 15.84 20.71 26.05
C GLU A 60 16.89 19.69 26.51
N SER A 61 17.13 19.56 27.82
CA SER A 61 18.07 18.57 28.38
C SER A 61 17.68 17.12 28.03
N PHE A 62 16.37 16.83 27.98
CA PHE A 62 15.86 15.55 27.52
C PHE A 62 16.14 15.36 26.03
N LEU A 63 15.83 16.36 25.19
CA LEU A 63 16.00 16.27 23.75
C LEU A 63 17.47 16.14 23.31
N GLU A 64 18.39 16.83 23.99
CA GLU A 64 19.83 16.72 23.75
C GLU A 64 20.34 15.32 24.13
N LYS A 65 19.99 14.84 25.34
CA LYS A 65 20.39 13.51 25.82
C LYS A 65 19.80 12.38 24.95
N LEU A 66 18.56 12.54 24.50
CA LEU A 66 17.89 11.64 23.57
C LEU A 66 18.60 11.62 22.20
N ALA A 67 18.95 12.79 21.66
CA ALA A 67 19.62 12.89 20.36
C ALA A 67 21.04 12.30 20.35
N CYS A 68 21.79 12.42 21.46
CA CYS A 68 23.10 11.76 21.62
C CYS A 68 23.03 10.22 21.55
N CYS A 69 21.88 9.65 21.91
CA CYS A 69 21.58 8.21 21.87
C CYS A 69 20.77 7.77 20.63
N MET A 70 20.59 8.63 19.62
CA MET A 70 19.81 8.29 18.44
C MET A 70 20.69 7.83 17.27
N HIS A 71 20.45 6.60 16.82
CA HIS A 71 21.09 6.01 15.64
C HIS A 71 20.29 6.30 14.37
N LEU A 72 20.79 7.22 13.53
CA LEU A 72 20.20 7.52 12.23
C LEU A 72 20.29 6.30 11.28
N ARG A 73 19.17 5.96 10.64
CA ARG A 73 19.07 4.93 9.61
C ARG A 73 18.32 5.46 8.40
N THR A 74 18.80 5.12 7.21
CA THR A 74 18.13 5.44 5.93
C THR A 74 17.55 4.17 5.35
N TYR A 75 16.30 4.26 4.88
CA TYR A 75 15.56 3.16 4.25
C TYR A 75 15.07 3.59 2.87
N GLY A 76 15.20 2.71 1.88
CA GLY A 76 14.64 2.85 0.54
C GLY A 76 13.12 2.64 0.51
N PRO A 77 12.43 3.03 -0.58
CA PRO A 77 11.02 2.70 -0.77
C PRO A 77 10.82 1.18 -0.85
N ARG A 78 9.87 0.67 -0.05
CA ARG A 78 9.51 -0.74 0.20
C ARG A 78 10.44 -1.54 1.11
N ASP A 79 11.48 -0.93 1.69
CA ASP A 79 12.27 -1.57 2.74
C ASP A 79 11.41 -1.88 3.97
N VAL A 80 11.66 -3.02 4.62
CA VAL A 80 10.97 -3.42 5.87
C VAL A 80 11.77 -2.91 7.07
N ILE A 81 11.11 -2.19 7.97
CA ILE A 81 11.71 -1.58 9.18
C ILE A 81 11.37 -2.40 10.43
N ILE A 82 10.18 -3.03 10.43
CA ILE A 82 9.66 -3.90 11.50
C ILE A 82 8.87 -5.04 10.85
N VAL A 83 8.98 -6.27 11.36
CA VAL A 83 8.07 -7.39 11.02
C VAL A 83 7.17 -7.74 12.22
N GLU A 84 5.88 -8.02 12.01
CA GLU A 84 4.97 -8.51 13.06
C GLU A 84 5.49 -9.84 13.66
N GLY A 85 5.41 -9.99 14.98
CA GLY A 85 5.87 -11.18 15.70
C GLY A 85 7.35 -11.20 16.13
N GLU A 86 8.20 -10.31 15.59
CA GLU A 86 9.61 -10.22 16.02
C GLU A 86 9.78 -9.73 17.47
N PRO A 87 10.90 -10.03 18.15
CA PRO A 87 11.27 -9.38 19.40
C PRO A 87 11.61 -7.89 19.17
N ALA A 88 11.07 -7.01 20.02
CA ALA A 88 11.25 -5.57 19.87
C ALA A 88 12.63 -5.09 20.38
N LYS A 89 13.52 -4.71 19.46
CA LYS A 89 14.91 -4.28 19.75
C LYS A 89 15.10 -2.76 19.86
N ALA A 90 14.29 -1.98 19.16
CA ALA A 90 14.34 -0.51 19.11
C ALA A 90 12.96 0.11 18.81
N MET A 91 12.78 1.38 19.17
CA MET A 91 11.69 2.25 18.69
C MET A 91 12.25 3.26 17.67
N PHE A 92 11.39 3.83 16.81
CA PHE A 92 11.80 4.66 15.68
C PHE A 92 11.02 5.98 15.61
N PHE A 93 11.68 7.04 15.13
CA PHE A 93 11.12 8.36 14.90
C PHE A 93 11.37 8.78 13.45
N LEU A 94 10.31 9.10 12.71
CA LEU A 94 10.38 9.37 11.26
C LEU A 94 10.71 10.84 10.97
N LEU A 95 11.99 11.12 10.68
CA LEU A 95 12.51 12.46 10.42
C LEU A 95 12.21 12.95 9.00
N ARG A 96 12.16 12.03 8.03
CA ARG A 96 11.86 12.30 6.62
C ARG A 96 11.23 11.07 5.97
N GLY A 97 10.26 11.26 5.07
CA GLY A 97 9.58 10.19 4.34
C GLY A 97 8.20 9.86 4.89
N SER A 98 7.73 8.64 4.58
CA SER A 98 6.47 8.05 5.01
C SER A 98 6.65 6.53 5.15
N VAL A 99 6.02 5.92 6.16
CA VAL A 99 6.04 4.46 6.37
C VAL A 99 4.63 3.90 6.46
N ASP A 100 4.38 2.76 5.82
CA ASP A 100 3.11 2.05 5.88
C ASP A 100 3.18 0.96 6.96
N VAL A 101 2.28 1.05 7.95
CA VAL A 101 2.00 -0.02 8.90
C VAL A 101 1.09 -1.02 8.20
N CYS A 102 1.42 -2.30 8.22
CA CYS A 102 0.69 -3.35 7.52
C CYS A 102 0.63 -4.67 8.31
N SER A 103 -0.28 -5.55 7.87
CA SER A 103 -0.36 -6.95 8.29
C SER A 103 0.94 -7.71 7.99
N ALA A 104 1.21 -8.80 8.72
CA ALA A 104 2.29 -9.76 8.42
C ALA A 104 2.31 -10.26 6.96
N ASP A 105 1.15 -10.28 6.28
CA ASP A 105 1.02 -10.66 4.86
C ASP A 105 1.34 -9.53 3.85
N PHE A 106 1.52 -8.29 4.33
CA PHE A 106 1.65 -7.06 3.53
C PHE A 106 0.47 -6.79 2.56
N GLU A 107 -0.69 -7.43 2.71
CA GLU A 107 -1.87 -7.22 1.87
C GLU A 107 -2.74 -6.07 2.37
N ARG A 108 -2.85 -5.92 3.69
CA ARG A 108 -3.58 -4.83 4.34
C ARG A 108 -2.61 -3.81 4.90
N ILE A 109 -2.55 -2.63 4.26
CA ILE A 109 -2.02 -1.42 4.90
C ILE A 109 -3.03 -1.02 5.97
N TYR A 110 -2.59 -1.07 7.23
CA TYR A 110 -3.36 -0.61 8.38
C TYR A 110 -3.27 0.92 8.55
N ALA A 111 -2.13 1.55 8.22
CA ALA A 111 -1.91 2.99 8.32
C ALA A 111 -0.75 3.47 7.43
N THR A 112 -0.70 4.76 7.07
CA THR A 112 0.48 5.40 6.44
C THR A 112 0.95 6.57 7.30
N LEU A 113 2.04 6.39 8.05
CA LEU A 113 2.61 7.36 8.97
C LEU A 113 3.47 8.41 8.23
N PRO A 114 3.20 9.71 8.35
CA PRO A 114 4.01 10.78 7.76
C PRO A 114 5.23 11.15 8.63
N LYS A 115 6.15 11.97 8.09
CA LYS A 115 7.20 12.68 8.87
C LYS A 115 6.61 13.23 10.18
N GLY A 116 7.34 13.05 11.29
CA GLY A 116 6.91 13.45 12.63
C GLY A 116 6.12 12.38 13.38
N SER A 117 6.14 11.13 12.90
CA SER A 117 5.54 9.98 13.57
C SER A 117 6.59 9.12 14.28
N CYS A 118 6.27 8.67 15.50
CA CYS A 118 6.99 7.60 16.18
C CYS A 118 6.28 6.25 15.96
N PHE A 119 7.04 5.17 15.81
CA PHE A 119 6.53 3.81 15.65
C PHE A 119 7.45 2.74 16.25
N GLY A 120 6.86 1.59 16.63
CA GLY A 120 7.56 0.45 17.23
C GLY A 120 7.70 0.54 18.76
N GLU A 121 7.17 1.58 19.38
CA GLU A 121 7.20 1.88 20.82
C GLU A 121 6.54 0.80 21.69
N ILE A 122 5.40 0.24 21.25
CA ILE A 122 4.59 -0.70 22.04
C ILE A 122 5.42 -1.91 22.51
N GLY A 123 6.18 -2.52 21.60
CA GLY A 123 6.99 -3.69 21.92
C GLY A 123 8.13 -3.40 22.90
N ILE A 124 8.62 -2.16 22.95
CA ILE A 124 9.69 -1.74 23.86
C ILE A 124 9.11 -1.40 25.24
N LEU A 125 8.03 -0.61 25.29
CA LEU A 125 7.46 -0.10 26.54
C LEU A 125 6.70 -1.17 27.34
N TYR A 126 6.19 -2.21 26.67
CA TYR A 126 5.46 -3.34 27.27
C TYR A 126 6.20 -4.68 27.16
N SER A 127 7.43 -4.71 26.65
CA SER A 127 8.23 -5.94 26.44
C SER A 127 7.49 -7.04 25.66
N MET A 128 6.76 -6.66 24.62
CA MET A 128 5.98 -7.57 23.77
C MET A 128 6.58 -7.74 22.37
N PRO A 129 6.28 -8.85 21.66
CA PRO A 129 6.55 -8.96 20.23
C PRO A 129 5.94 -7.81 19.43
N ARG A 130 6.52 -7.54 18.25
CA ARG A 130 6.04 -6.50 17.32
C ARG A 130 4.58 -6.75 16.93
N THR A 131 3.73 -5.75 17.11
CA THR A 131 2.26 -5.86 16.95
C THR A 131 1.74 -5.62 15.53
N ALA A 132 2.62 -5.22 14.61
CA ALA A 132 2.36 -5.03 13.18
C ALA A 132 3.69 -4.93 12.43
N THR A 133 3.65 -5.17 11.11
CA THR A 133 4.77 -4.94 10.18
C THR A 133 4.81 -3.46 9.78
N VAL A 134 6.00 -2.89 9.52
CA VAL A 134 6.16 -1.51 9.05
C VAL A 134 7.16 -1.47 7.89
N ILE A 135 6.74 -0.90 6.77
CA ILE A 135 7.54 -0.74 5.55
C ILE A 135 7.66 0.73 5.17
N ALA A 136 8.74 1.13 4.50
CA ALA A 136 8.87 2.49 3.98
C ALA A 136 8.03 2.69 2.70
N SER A 137 7.06 3.61 2.67
CA SER A 137 6.35 3.95 1.43
C SER A 137 7.19 4.85 0.51
N THR A 138 8.09 5.64 1.07
CA THR A 138 9.03 6.53 0.35
C THR A 138 10.44 6.41 0.95
N LYS A 139 11.46 7.05 0.36
CA LYS A 139 12.81 7.04 0.95
C LYS A 139 12.77 7.71 2.33
N CYS A 140 13.00 6.94 3.38
CA CYS A 140 12.87 7.36 4.76
C CYS A 140 14.22 7.63 5.42
N ILE A 141 14.23 8.59 6.35
CA ILE A 141 15.28 8.75 7.35
C ILE A 141 14.61 8.64 8.71
N VAL A 142 15.04 7.68 9.52
CA VAL A 142 14.53 7.45 10.87
C VAL A 142 15.65 7.55 11.89
N ALA A 143 15.36 8.13 13.04
CA ALA A 143 16.18 7.94 14.23
C ALA A 143 15.69 6.68 14.95
N ALA A 144 16.58 5.70 15.17
CA ALA A 144 16.32 4.53 15.99
C ALA A 144 16.89 4.75 17.40
N LEU A 145 16.16 4.32 18.42
CA LEU A 145 16.57 4.33 19.82
C LEU A 145 16.37 2.92 20.40
N THR A 146 17.43 2.31 20.94
CA THR A 146 17.40 0.89 21.36
C THR A 146 16.64 0.69 22.67
N ALA A 147 16.21 -0.55 22.92
CA ALA A 147 15.54 -0.91 24.17
C ALA A 147 16.39 -0.62 25.44
N GLU A 148 17.72 -0.58 25.31
CA GLU A 148 18.65 -0.30 26.42
C GLU A 148 18.76 1.20 26.69
N GLU A 149 18.91 2.01 25.65
CA GLU A 149 18.89 3.48 25.74
C GLU A 149 17.54 3.99 26.26
N VAL A 150 16.42 3.40 25.81
CA VAL A 150 15.08 3.69 26.35
C VAL A 150 15.02 3.38 27.86
N ARG A 151 15.52 2.22 28.30
CA ARG A 151 15.54 1.82 29.71
C ARG A 151 16.47 2.67 30.58
N ALA A 152 17.53 3.27 30.00
CA ALA A 152 18.43 4.17 30.71
C ALA A 152 17.88 5.61 30.81
N ILE A 153 17.23 6.11 29.76
CA ILE A 153 16.80 7.52 29.67
C ILE A 153 15.43 7.76 30.32
N LEU A 154 14.44 6.90 30.09
CA LEU A 154 13.05 7.18 30.54
C LEU A 154 12.90 7.38 32.06
N PRO A 155 13.56 6.60 32.95
CA PRO A 155 13.46 6.81 34.40
C PRO A 155 13.99 8.18 34.88
N MET A 156 14.80 8.87 34.08
CA MET A 156 15.29 10.22 34.38
C MET A 156 14.25 11.31 34.07
N TYR A 157 13.19 10.98 33.32
CA TYR A 157 12.20 11.93 32.78
C TYR A 157 10.78 11.36 32.88
N PRO A 158 10.23 11.16 34.10
CA PRO A 158 9.01 10.38 34.34
C PRO A 158 7.75 10.93 33.64
N GLU A 159 7.62 12.24 33.47
CA GLU A 159 6.50 12.83 32.71
C GLU A 159 6.54 12.40 31.23
N VAL A 160 7.74 12.33 30.63
CA VAL A 160 7.91 11.90 29.24
C VAL A 160 7.65 10.40 29.10
N GLU A 161 8.06 9.60 30.08
CA GLU A 161 7.70 8.18 30.15
C GLU A 161 6.18 7.99 30.25
N LYS A 162 5.50 8.74 31.13
CA LYS A 162 4.04 8.68 31.31
C LYS A 162 3.31 9.00 29.99
N MET A 163 3.74 10.05 29.29
CA MET A 163 3.21 10.42 27.97
C MET A 163 3.42 9.33 26.90
N LEU A 164 4.64 8.78 26.80
CA LEU A 164 4.96 7.73 25.82
C LEU A 164 4.19 6.43 26.09
N ARG A 165 3.98 6.08 27.36
CA ARG A 165 3.14 4.93 27.75
C ARG A 165 1.67 5.14 27.35
N PHE A 166 1.07 6.30 27.63
CA PHE A 166 -0.32 6.59 27.23
C PHE A 166 -0.55 6.56 25.71
N GLU A 167 0.38 7.08 24.90
CA GLU A 167 0.31 6.99 23.44
C GLU A 167 0.35 5.53 22.96
N ALA A 168 1.24 4.72 23.55
CA ALA A 168 1.37 3.30 23.23
C ALA A 168 0.14 2.47 23.70
N GLU A 169 -0.48 2.82 24.83
CA GLU A 169 -1.68 2.17 25.36
C GLU A 169 -2.91 2.41 24.48
N GLU A 170 -3.07 3.62 23.95
CA GLU A 170 -4.13 3.98 23.00
C GLU A 170 -4.01 3.15 21.71
N ARG A 171 -2.80 3.08 21.15
CA ARG A 171 -2.50 2.28 19.95
C ARG A 171 -2.72 0.78 20.19
N LEU A 172 -2.28 0.25 21.33
CA LEU A 172 -2.53 -1.14 21.73
C LEU A 172 -4.03 -1.43 21.86
N THR A 173 -4.80 -0.51 22.43
CA THR A 173 -6.25 -0.65 22.60
C THR A 173 -6.99 -0.63 21.26
N MET A 174 -6.59 0.23 20.32
CA MET A 174 -7.13 0.23 18.96
C MET A 174 -6.84 -1.07 18.20
N LEU A 175 -5.62 -1.62 18.32
CA LEU A 175 -5.25 -2.92 17.73
C LEU A 175 -6.02 -4.10 18.35
N LYS A 176 -6.37 -4.03 19.64
CA LYS A 176 -7.25 -5.02 20.30
C LYS A 176 -8.71 -4.87 19.85
N LYS A 177 -9.24 -3.65 19.74
CA LYS A 177 -10.61 -3.42 19.23
C LYS A 177 -10.77 -3.93 17.80
N SER A 178 -9.84 -3.63 16.88
CA SER A 178 -9.96 -4.01 15.47
C SER A 178 -9.90 -5.53 15.20
N LYS A 179 -9.22 -6.30 16.07
CA LYS A 179 -9.18 -7.78 15.99
C LYS A 179 -10.47 -8.46 16.49
N ASN A 180 -11.43 -7.72 17.09
CA ASN A 180 -12.62 -8.29 17.74
C ASN A 180 -13.99 -8.02 17.04
N LEU A 181 -14.03 -7.37 15.86
CA LEU A 181 -15.31 -7.08 15.17
C LEU A 181 -15.82 -8.24 14.29
N SER A 182 -17.14 -8.42 14.26
CA SER A 182 -17.80 -9.40 13.39
C SER A 182 -17.78 -8.99 11.92
N GLU A 183 -18.10 -9.90 11.00
CA GLU A 183 -18.09 -9.63 9.56
C GLU A 183 -19.19 -8.64 9.12
N ALA A 184 -20.32 -8.58 9.83
CA ALA A 184 -21.42 -7.66 9.50
C ALA A 184 -21.07 -6.20 9.82
N ASP A 185 -20.37 -5.96 10.93
CA ASP A 185 -20.04 -4.60 11.41
C ASP A 185 -19.01 -3.90 10.49
N LYS A 186 -18.22 -4.67 9.72
CA LYS A 186 -17.19 -4.18 8.78
C LYS A 186 -17.76 -3.35 7.63
N VAL A 187 -19.08 -3.37 7.40
CA VAL A 187 -19.73 -2.52 6.39
C VAL A 187 -19.92 -1.08 6.89
N SER A 188 -20.05 -0.88 8.21
CA SER A 188 -20.10 0.45 8.83
C SER A 188 -18.71 0.92 9.29
N TYR A 189 -17.89 0.00 9.82
CA TYR A 189 -16.51 0.29 10.23
C TYR A 189 -15.55 0.40 9.04
N LYS A 190 -15.42 1.61 8.49
CA LYS A 190 -14.19 1.98 7.77
C LYS A 190 -12.98 1.89 8.73
N PRO A 191 -11.84 1.31 8.31
CA PRO A 191 -10.58 1.44 9.05
C PRO A 191 -10.21 2.92 9.24
N LEU A 192 -9.60 3.24 10.39
CA LEU A 192 -9.33 4.62 10.85
C LEU A 192 -8.36 5.45 9.97
N THR A 193 -7.96 4.95 8.81
CA THR A 193 -6.75 5.38 8.08
C THR A 193 -6.98 5.75 6.61
N GLU A 194 -8.25 5.89 6.21
CA GLU A 194 -8.65 6.93 5.25
C GLU A 194 -8.70 8.34 5.90
N ARG A 195 -8.38 8.44 7.19
CA ARG A 195 -8.22 9.69 7.94
C ARG A 195 -6.74 9.88 8.29
N ASN A 196 -6.33 11.13 8.45
CA ASN A 196 -4.94 11.43 8.77
C ASN A 196 -4.63 10.91 10.18
N ILE A 197 -3.39 10.47 10.44
CA ILE A 197 -2.96 10.13 11.82
C ILE A 197 -2.99 11.37 12.74
N GLU A 198 -3.03 12.58 12.16
CA GLU A 198 -3.40 13.84 12.82
C GLU A 198 -4.73 13.73 13.61
N ASP A 199 -5.67 12.86 13.20
CA ASP A 199 -7.01 12.77 13.80
C ASP A 199 -7.12 11.92 15.08
N LEU A 200 -6.10 11.13 15.42
CA LEU A 200 -6.06 10.49 16.74
C LEU A 200 -5.69 11.52 17.82
N THR A 201 -4.75 12.41 17.51
CA THR A 201 -4.60 13.66 18.28
C THR A 201 -5.87 14.53 18.22
N SER A 202 -6.63 14.53 17.12
CA SER A 202 -7.93 15.24 17.08
C SER A 202 -8.93 14.71 18.11
N VAL A 203 -8.96 13.43 18.51
CA VAL A 203 -9.97 12.95 19.48
C VAL A 203 -9.87 13.69 20.81
N ARG A 204 -8.68 13.69 21.44
CA ARG A 204 -8.48 14.39 22.71
C ARG A 204 -8.60 15.91 22.55
N ASN A 205 -8.07 16.46 21.45
CA ASN A 205 -8.17 17.89 21.13
C ASN A 205 -9.62 18.35 20.80
N LEU A 206 -10.50 17.43 20.37
CA LEU A 206 -11.90 17.70 20.06
C LEU A 206 -12.78 17.53 21.29
N LEU A 207 -12.51 16.53 22.14
CA LEU A 207 -13.06 16.49 23.50
C LEU A 207 -12.73 17.79 24.23
N GLN A 208 -11.48 18.26 24.21
CA GLN A 208 -11.07 19.57 24.75
C GLN A 208 -11.73 20.79 24.10
N LYS A 209 -12.38 20.68 22.93
CA LYS A 209 -13.21 21.78 22.38
C LYS A 209 -14.59 21.83 23.03
N ILE A 210 -15.12 20.69 23.47
CA ILE A 210 -16.39 20.62 24.21
C ILE A 210 -16.17 21.30 25.57
N PRO A 211 -16.96 22.32 25.97
CA PRO A 211 -16.80 23.01 27.26
C PRO A 211 -16.79 22.05 28.47
N TYR A 212 -17.49 20.93 28.33
CA TYR A 212 -17.61 19.84 29.30
C TYR A 212 -16.29 19.17 29.72
N PHE A 213 -15.25 19.26 28.88
CA PHE A 213 -13.98 18.54 29.06
C PHE A 213 -12.76 19.48 29.16
N GLN A 214 -12.93 20.79 28.99
CA GLN A 214 -11.85 21.79 29.05
C GLN A 214 -11.14 21.84 30.41
N SER A 215 -11.88 21.55 31.49
CA SER A 215 -11.41 21.55 32.88
C SER A 215 -10.99 20.16 33.41
N CYS A 216 -11.04 19.11 32.58
CA CYS A 216 -10.81 17.75 33.02
C CYS A 216 -9.31 17.36 33.01
N PRO A 217 -8.83 16.51 33.95
CA PRO A 217 -7.47 15.98 33.94
C PRO A 217 -7.16 15.18 32.67
N GLU A 218 -5.92 15.27 32.16
CA GLU A 218 -5.52 14.56 30.93
C GLU A 218 -5.68 13.03 31.03
N GLU A 219 -5.49 12.45 32.21
CA GLU A 219 -5.69 11.01 32.43
C GLU A 219 -7.16 10.59 32.27
N PHE A 220 -8.10 11.42 32.71
CA PHE A 220 -9.53 11.20 32.48
C PHE A 220 -9.87 11.33 30.98
N LEU A 221 -9.36 12.37 30.31
CA LEU A 221 -9.57 12.57 28.87
C LEU A 221 -9.01 11.41 28.02
N HIS A 222 -7.86 10.85 28.43
CA HIS A 222 -7.29 9.65 27.83
C HIS A 222 -8.19 8.42 28.03
N LEU A 223 -8.65 8.16 29.26
CA LEU A 223 -9.52 7.02 29.54
C LEU A 223 -10.86 7.11 28.79
N ILE A 224 -11.37 8.32 28.55
CA ILE A 224 -12.53 8.56 27.69
C ILE A 224 -12.19 8.30 26.20
N SER A 225 -11.02 8.75 25.70
CA SER A 225 -10.62 8.51 24.29
C SER A 225 -10.42 7.02 23.96
N LEU A 226 -10.00 6.21 24.94
CA LEU A 226 -9.96 4.74 24.81
C LEU A 226 -11.36 4.10 24.67
N LYS A 227 -12.40 4.73 25.24
CA LYS A 227 -13.74 4.13 25.38
C LYS A 227 -14.75 4.58 24.31
N VAL A 228 -14.56 5.74 23.66
CA VAL A 228 -15.46 6.21 22.58
C VAL A 228 -15.44 5.31 21.33
N GLU A 229 -16.54 5.37 20.56
CA GLU A 229 -16.76 4.67 19.29
C GLU A 229 -17.30 5.65 18.22
N PRO A 230 -16.71 5.76 17.02
CA PRO A 230 -17.23 6.64 15.96
C PRO A 230 -18.52 6.08 15.34
N ARG A 231 -19.45 6.96 14.96
CA ARG A 231 -20.71 6.58 14.30
C ARG A 231 -21.13 7.66 13.29
N HIS A 232 -21.75 7.22 12.21
CA HIS A 232 -22.16 8.07 11.08
C HIS A 232 -23.67 7.99 10.87
N TYR A 233 -24.29 9.10 10.49
CA TYR A 233 -25.71 9.21 10.19
C TYR A 233 -25.94 10.01 8.91
N ALA A 234 -26.94 9.62 8.13
CA ALA A 234 -27.38 10.29 6.90
C ALA A 234 -28.33 11.47 7.20
N PRO A 235 -28.51 12.42 6.26
CA PRO A 235 -29.51 13.48 6.42
C PRO A 235 -30.92 12.92 6.65
N ASN A 236 -31.61 13.46 7.66
CA ASN A 236 -32.92 13.07 8.20
C ASN A 236 -32.95 11.80 9.09
N ASP A 237 -31.84 11.10 9.32
CA ASP A 237 -31.82 9.96 10.24
C ASP A 237 -32.23 10.36 11.67
N LEU A 238 -33.06 9.54 12.31
CA LEU A 238 -33.41 9.70 13.71
C LEU A 238 -32.31 9.07 14.59
N ILE A 239 -31.53 9.90 15.27
CA ILE A 239 -30.44 9.47 16.15
C ILE A 239 -31.00 9.06 17.52
N LEU A 240 -31.93 9.87 18.05
CA LEU A 240 -32.64 9.60 19.30
C LEU A 240 -34.13 9.79 19.13
N LYS A 241 -34.90 8.93 19.80
CA LYS A 241 -36.34 9.06 19.96
C LYS A 241 -36.69 9.42 21.40
N ARG A 242 -37.66 10.32 21.58
CA ARG A 242 -38.20 10.74 22.87
C ARG A 242 -38.88 9.57 23.60
N GLY A 243 -38.67 9.47 24.92
CA GLY A 243 -39.24 8.42 25.77
C GLY A 243 -38.37 7.15 25.89
N ASP A 244 -37.47 6.88 24.94
CA ASP A 244 -36.62 5.69 24.95
C ASP A 244 -35.61 5.70 26.12
N GLN A 245 -35.16 4.52 26.57
CA GLN A 245 -34.20 4.37 27.65
C GLN A 245 -32.75 4.50 27.16
N GLY A 246 -32.17 5.69 27.34
CA GLY A 246 -30.87 6.08 26.79
C GLY A 246 -29.65 5.56 27.56
N LYS A 247 -28.85 4.69 26.94
CA LYS A 247 -27.57 4.18 27.49
C LYS A 247 -26.31 4.76 26.82
N GLU A 248 -26.47 5.77 25.98
CA GLU A 248 -25.43 6.32 25.11
C GLU A 248 -25.39 7.85 25.17
N LEU A 249 -24.19 8.43 25.16
CA LEU A 249 -23.85 9.85 25.10
C LEU A 249 -23.20 10.15 23.73
N TYR A 250 -23.50 11.29 23.11
CA TYR A 250 -23.04 11.61 21.75
C TYR A 250 -22.30 12.96 21.71
N PHE A 251 -21.18 13.00 20.99
CA PHE A 251 -20.34 14.18 20.78
C PHE A 251 -20.19 14.44 19.27
N ILE A 252 -20.66 15.57 18.75
CA ILE A 252 -20.70 15.78 17.29
C ILE A 252 -19.37 16.36 16.77
N ILE A 253 -18.77 15.61 15.85
CA ILE A 253 -17.47 15.90 15.20
C ILE A 253 -17.71 16.82 14.00
N SER A 254 -18.71 16.49 13.18
CA SER A 254 -19.13 17.31 12.05
C SER A 254 -20.60 17.09 11.67
N GLY A 255 -21.19 18.09 10.99
CA GLY A 255 -22.61 18.13 10.66
C GLY A 255 -23.45 18.86 11.70
N THR A 256 -24.78 18.79 11.57
CA THR A 256 -25.73 19.47 12.47
C THR A 256 -26.93 18.60 12.85
N VAL A 257 -27.21 18.51 14.15
CA VAL A 257 -28.35 17.77 14.74
C VAL A 257 -29.44 18.77 15.11
N GLU A 258 -30.69 18.42 14.82
CA GLU A 258 -31.88 19.15 15.26
C GLU A 258 -32.56 18.38 16.41
N VAL A 259 -32.76 19.06 17.53
CA VAL A 259 -33.47 18.53 18.69
C VAL A 259 -34.87 19.12 18.69
N ALA A 260 -35.87 18.26 18.63
CA ALA A 260 -37.28 18.63 18.51
C ALA A 260 -38.14 17.64 19.31
N ASN A 261 -39.44 17.92 19.40
CA ASN A 261 -40.43 16.90 19.74
C ASN A 261 -41.17 16.55 18.43
N MET A 262 -41.24 15.28 18.08
CA MET A 262 -42.15 14.81 17.04
C MET A 262 -43.59 14.75 17.58
N ASP A 263 -44.56 15.13 16.76
CA ASP A 263 -45.96 14.79 17.05
C ASP A 263 -46.18 13.30 16.71
N THR A 264 -46.93 12.59 17.56
CA THR A 264 -47.27 11.19 17.36
C THR A 264 -48.35 10.97 16.29
N ALA A 265 -49.09 12.01 15.88
CA ALA A 265 -50.17 11.91 14.89
C ALA A 265 -49.72 12.18 13.44
N THR A 266 -48.72 13.04 13.23
CA THR A 266 -48.13 13.29 11.89
C THR A 266 -46.62 13.36 12.00
N SER A 267 -45.90 12.71 11.09
CA SER A 267 -44.43 12.59 11.12
C SER A 267 -43.68 13.86 10.69
N ASN A 268 -44.19 15.02 11.08
CA ASN A 268 -43.57 16.33 10.94
C ASN A 268 -42.96 16.74 12.29
N PRO A 269 -41.78 17.38 12.32
CA PRO A 269 -41.28 17.98 13.55
C PRO A 269 -42.17 19.14 13.98
N LEU A 270 -42.55 19.18 15.26
CA LEU A 270 -42.94 20.44 15.90
C LEU A 270 -41.70 21.34 16.02
N THR A 271 -41.92 22.60 16.37
CA THR A 271 -40.90 23.66 16.41
C THR A 271 -39.56 23.20 17.02
N PRO A 272 -38.41 23.37 16.33
CA PRO A 272 -37.13 22.87 16.80
C PRO A 272 -36.69 23.59 18.09
N ILE A 273 -36.39 22.80 19.13
CA ILE A 273 -36.07 23.25 20.48
C ILE A 273 -34.61 23.72 20.57
N ALA A 274 -33.73 23.04 19.84
CA ALA A 274 -32.33 23.42 19.67
C ALA A 274 -31.77 22.87 18.35
N ARG A 275 -30.70 23.50 17.86
CA ARG A 275 -29.86 22.97 16.79
C ARG A 275 -28.42 22.94 17.27
N LEU A 276 -27.79 21.78 17.15
CA LEU A 276 -26.46 21.44 17.65
C LEU A 276 -25.51 21.20 16.48
N SER A 277 -24.22 21.43 16.69
CA SER A 277 -23.18 21.57 15.67
C SER A 277 -21.84 20.94 16.10
N ALA A 278 -20.80 21.09 15.30
CA ALA A 278 -19.47 20.53 15.59
C ALA A 278 -18.88 21.10 16.89
N GLY A 279 -18.67 20.23 17.89
CA GLY A 279 -18.24 20.59 19.24
C GLY A 279 -19.35 20.55 20.30
N ASP A 280 -20.62 20.45 19.88
CA ASP A 280 -21.75 20.23 20.79
C ASP A 280 -21.91 18.73 21.16
N TYR A 281 -22.73 18.47 22.18
CA TYR A 281 -23.02 17.11 22.68
C TYR A 281 -24.49 16.95 23.04
N PHE A 282 -24.98 15.71 23.12
CA PHE A 282 -26.37 15.42 23.50
C PHE A 282 -26.54 14.00 24.09
N GLY A 283 -27.64 13.78 24.80
CA GLY A 283 -27.99 12.49 25.42
C GLY A 283 -27.50 12.30 26.87
N ASP A 284 -26.82 13.31 27.40
CA ASP A 284 -26.34 13.47 28.78
C ASP A 284 -27.38 13.16 29.86
N ILE A 285 -28.58 13.75 29.76
CA ILE A 285 -29.67 13.62 30.74
C ILE A 285 -30.03 12.15 31.01
N ALA A 286 -30.11 11.32 29.99
CA ALA A 286 -30.48 9.91 30.15
C ALA A 286 -29.34 9.08 30.76
N VAL A 287 -28.09 9.38 30.38
CA VAL A 287 -26.91 8.70 30.92
C VAL A 287 -26.70 9.06 32.39
N LEU A 288 -26.75 10.34 32.74
CA LEU A 288 -26.36 10.87 34.05
C LEU A 288 -27.49 10.88 35.08
N LEU A 289 -28.72 11.24 34.67
CA LEU A 289 -29.88 11.30 35.57
C LEU A 289 -30.76 10.03 35.51
N ASN A 290 -30.38 9.04 34.70
CA ASN A 290 -31.10 7.77 34.51
C ASN A 290 -32.57 7.96 34.06
N ALA A 291 -32.83 9.04 33.32
CA ALA A 291 -34.13 9.40 32.78
C ALA A 291 -34.34 8.84 31.35
N PRO A 292 -35.58 8.71 30.85
CA PRO A 292 -35.83 8.51 29.43
C PRO A 292 -35.30 9.70 28.58
N ARG A 293 -35.09 9.48 27.29
CA ARG A 293 -34.70 10.55 26.34
C ARG A 293 -35.74 11.68 26.36
N ALA A 294 -35.30 12.90 26.69
CA ALA A 294 -36.19 14.03 26.93
C ALA A 294 -36.88 14.58 25.66
N ALA A 295 -36.21 14.46 24.51
CA ALA A 295 -36.62 14.95 23.20
C ALA A 295 -36.10 14.02 22.09
N ASP A 296 -36.61 14.19 20.87
CA ASP A 296 -36.09 13.53 19.67
C ASP A 296 -34.86 14.28 19.15
N ALA A 297 -33.90 13.56 18.55
CA ALA A 297 -32.73 14.15 17.92
C ALA A 297 -32.55 13.58 16.51
N ARG A 298 -32.57 14.45 15.50
CA ARG A 298 -32.56 14.10 14.07
C ARG A 298 -31.38 14.74 13.36
N ALA A 299 -30.74 14.00 12.46
CA ALA A 299 -29.69 14.52 11.61
C ALA A 299 -30.25 15.50 10.56
N VAL A 300 -29.70 16.72 10.45
CA VAL A 300 -30.09 17.67 9.38
C VAL A 300 -29.20 17.50 8.16
N THR A 301 -27.90 17.34 8.39
CA THR A 301 -26.89 17.01 7.38
C THR A 301 -26.45 15.56 7.52
N ALA A 302 -25.57 15.07 6.65
CA ALA A 302 -24.72 13.95 7.01
C ALA A 302 -23.92 14.34 8.26
N ILE A 303 -23.81 13.43 9.22
CA ILE A 303 -23.24 13.69 10.55
C ILE A 303 -22.23 12.62 10.91
N GLU A 304 -21.20 13.09 11.59
CA GLU A 304 -20.20 12.26 12.22
C GLU A 304 -20.12 12.61 13.71
N LEU A 305 -20.14 11.60 14.57
CA LEU A 305 -20.10 11.77 16.01
C LEU A 305 -19.33 10.65 16.70
N TYR A 306 -18.88 10.90 17.93
CA TYR A 306 -18.45 9.86 18.86
C TYR A 306 -19.60 9.47 19.79
N VAL A 307 -19.74 8.17 20.04
CA VAL A 307 -20.65 7.58 21.02
C VAL A 307 -19.84 7.09 22.22
N LEU A 308 -20.36 7.31 23.42
CA LEU A 308 -19.85 6.73 24.65
C LEU A 308 -20.98 6.04 25.42
N LYS A 309 -20.74 4.80 25.85
CA LYS A 309 -21.72 3.97 26.56
C LYS A 309 -21.74 4.31 28.06
N LYS A 310 -22.91 4.21 28.68
CA LYS A 310 -23.13 4.52 30.11
C LYS A 310 -22.25 3.69 31.04
N SER A 311 -22.04 2.40 30.74
CA SER A 311 -21.10 1.53 31.46
C SER A 311 -19.68 2.11 31.44
N ASP A 312 -19.16 2.32 30.24
CA ASP A 312 -17.79 2.75 30.01
C ASP A 312 -17.50 4.14 30.56
N PHE A 313 -18.51 5.03 30.57
CA PHE A 313 -18.43 6.33 31.21
C PHE A 313 -18.41 6.21 32.76
N ILE A 314 -19.23 5.33 33.34
CA ILE A 314 -19.26 5.10 34.79
C ILE A 314 -17.94 4.46 35.26
N ASP A 315 -17.41 3.45 34.53
CA ASP A 315 -16.11 2.83 34.81
C ASP A 315 -14.99 3.87 34.97
N VAL A 316 -15.01 4.91 34.11
CA VAL A 316 -14.01 5.98 34.12
C VAL A 316 -14.30 7.01 35.21
N ILE A 317 -15.55 7.44 35.40
CA ILE A 317 -15.86 8.45 36.43
C ILE A 317 -15.68 7.94 37.86
N CYS A 318 -15.81 6.63 38.10
CA CYS A 318 -15.49 6.00 39.38
C CYS A 318 -14.00 6.12 39.77
N ARG A 319 -13.10 6.47 38.83
CA ARG A 319 -11.69 6.81 39.14
C ARG A 319 -11.48 8.28 39.50
N PHE A 320 -12.46 9.15 39.29
CA PHE A 320 -12.36 10.61 39.49
C PHE A 320 -13.62 11.17 40.20
N PRO A 321 -13.80 10.91 41.52
CA PRO A 321 -15.02 11.27 42.25
C PRO A 321 -15.36 12.77 42.20
N ASP A 322 -14.36 13.64 42.15
CA ASP A 322 -14.55 15.10 42.10
C ASP A 322 -15.32 15.55 40.83
N LEU A 323 -15.10 14.85 39.71
CA LEU A 323 -15.83 15.09 38.46
C LEU A 323 -17.28 14.59 38.53
N GLN A 324 -17.57 13.56 39.34
CA GLN A 324 -18.90 12.96 39.42
C GLN A 324 -19.99 13.98 39.81
N ASN A 325 -19.68 14.87 40.75
CA ASN A 325 -20.58 15.94 41.17
C ASN A 325 -20.77 17.01 40.09
N HIS A 326 -19.68 17.41 39.42
CA HIS A 326 -19.71 18.42 38.35
C HIS A 326 -20.56 17.98 37.16
N PHE A 327 -20.35 16.75 36.68
CA PHE A 327 -21.10 16.17 35.55
C PHE A 327 -22.59 16.00 35.90
N LYS A 328 -22.92 15.64 37.15
CA LYS A 328 -24.31 15.54 37.61
C LYS A 328 -25.02 16.90 37.60
N MET A 329 -24.45 17.92 38.22
CA MET A 329 -25.03 19.28 38.27
C MET A 329 -25.27 19.85 36.87
N MET A 330 -24.36 19.59 35.93
CA MET A 330 -24.50 20.10 34.57
C MET A 330 -25.62 19.40 33.78
N ALA A 331 -25.86 18.10 34.00
CA ALA A 331 -27.02 17.39 33.41
C ALA A 331 -28.36 17.89 33.98
N GLU A 332 -28.40 18.28 35.26
CA GLU A 332 -29.57 18.92 35.89
C GLU A 332 -29.84 20.30 35.25
N ASN A 333 -28.79 21.06 34.94
CA ASN A 333 -28.89 22.32 34.19
C ASN A 333 -29.34 22.13 32.73
N SER A 334 -28.84 21.10 32.02
CA SER A 334 -29.34 20.72 30.68
C SER A 334 -30.84 20.44 30.70
N LEU A 335 -31.31 19.65 31.68
CA LEU A 335 -32.72 19.30 31.82
C LEU A 335 -33.60 20.51 32.12
N ASN A 336 -33.16 21.41 33.01
CA ASN A 336 -33.90 22.63 33.32
C ASN A 336 -33.94 23.60 32.13
N THR A 337 -32.86 23.70 31.34
CA THR A 337 -32.82 24.50 30.12
C THR A 337 -33.79 23.98 29.05
N LEU A 338 -33.84 22.65 28.85
CA LEU A 338 -34.81 22.04 27.92
C LEU A 338 -36.26 22.22 28.41
N ARG A 339 -36.52 22.11 29.72
CA ARG A 339 -37.85 22.38 30.30
C ARG A 339 -38.30 23.81 30.05
N MET A 340 -37.45 24.81 30.32
CA MET A 340 -37.80 26.22 30.07
C MET A 340 -38.05 26.51 28.58
N LYS A 341 -37.20 25.99 27.69
CA LYS A 341 -37.40 26.14 26.23
C LYS A 341 -38.66 25.46 25.74
N ALA A 342 -39.00 24.29 26.27
CA ALA A 342 -40.27 23.63 25.96
C ALA A 342 -41.48 24.46 26.44
N SER A 343 -41.47 24.97 27.69
CA SER A 343 -42.58 25.78 28.21
C SER A 343 -42.79 27.11 27.47
N LEU A 344 -41.71 27.70 26.94
CA LEU A 344 -41.76 28.91 26.11
C LEU A 344 -42.33 28.67 24.70
N LEU A 345 -42.34 27.42 24.22
CA LEU A 345 -42.93 27.04 22.93
C LEU A 345 -44.41 26.64 23.07
N THR A 346 -44.88 26.28 24.28
CA THR A 346 -46.25 25.84 24.53
C THR A 346 -47.23 26.94 24.92
N SER A 347 -46.82 28.21 24.99
CA SER A 347 -47.70 29.32 25.42
C SER A 347 -48.67 29.84 24.35
N HIS A 348 -48.66 29.24 23.15
CA HIS A 348 -49.61 29.54 22.07
C HIS A 348 -50.12 28.26 21.41
N VAL A 349 -51.14 27.64 22.02
CA VAL A 349 -52.41 27.23 21.38
C VAL A 349 -53.35 26.74 22.49
N ASP A 350 -54.45 27.46 22.64
CA ASP A 350 -55.77 27.14 23.18
C ASP A 350 -55.93 26.14 24.35
N SER A 351 -56.37 26.72 25.46
CA SER A 351 -57.13 26.05 26.52
C SER A 351 -58.47 25.52 25.99
N GLU A 352 -58.72 24.21 26.12
CA GLU A 352 -60.09 23.74 26.41
C GLU A 352 -60.18 22.34 27.05
N THR A 353 -61.22 22.17 27.88
CA THR A 353 -61.80 20.92 28.44
C THR A 353 -61.07 20.07 29.51
N ALA A 354 -61.83 19.80 30.58
CA ALA A 354 -61.88 18.58 31.39
C ALA A 354 -60.74 18.21 32.38
N ALA A 355 -60.90 18.66 33.63
CA ALA A 355 -60.42 18.00 34.86
C ALA A 355 -61.52 17.00 35.38
N PRO A 356 -61.54 16.47 36.62
CA PRO A 356 -60.53 16.48 37.71
C PRO A 356 -60.34 15.13 38.47
N ALA A 357 -59.33 15.07 39.35
CA ALA A 357 -59.34 14.27 40.59
C ALA A 357 -58.31 14.86 41.59
N ILE A 358 -58.68 15.04 42.87
CA ILE A 358 -57.84 15.70 43.90
C ILE A 358 -57.98 14.97 45.29
N PRO A 359 -57.53 15.47 46.48
CA PRO A 359 -56.53 14.81 47.33
C PRO A 359 -57.13 14.18 48.63
N PRO A 360 -56.36 13.87 49.71
CA PRO A 360 -55.77 14.85 50.67
C PRO A 360 -54.23 14.81 50.72
N ALA A 361 -53.45 15.88 51.04
CA ALA A 361 -53.41 16.77 52.22
C ALA A 361 -52.77 16.11 53.46
N GLU A 362 -52.00 16.75 54.36
CA GLU A 362 -51.73 18.19 54.69
C GLU A 362 -50.19 18.43 54.87
N ALA A 363 -49.58 19.58 55.22
CA ALA A 363 -50.04 20.85 55.79
C ALA A 363 -49.15 22.07 55.37
N SER A 364 -49.55 23.29 55.79
CA SER A 364 -48.94 24.62 55.57
C SER A 364 -47.79 24.94 56.58
N THR A 365 -47.06 26.07 56.58
CA THR A 365 -47.21 27.47 56.08
C THR A 365 -45.97 27.94 55.26
N GLU A 366 -45.73 29.20 54.83
CA GLU A 366 -46.28 30.54 55.16
C GLU A 366 -46.24 31.53 53.94
N ASP A 367 -46.20 32.86 54.14
CA ASP A 367 -46.99 33.82 53.33
C ASP A 367 -46.32 35.21 53.04
N ILE A 368 -46.97 36.07 52.22
CA ILE A 368 -46.85 37.57 52.10
C ILE A 368 -45.58 38.15 51.36
N VAL A 369 -45.55 39.15 50.45
CA VAL A 369 -46.51 39.96 49.61
C VAL A 369 -45.84 40.63 48.36
N ASP A 370 -46.68 41.08 47.40
CA ASP A 370 -46.63 42.24 46.45
C ASP A 370 -45.56 42.53 45.35
N ALA A 371 -46.05 42.35 44.12
CA ALA A 371 -46.02 43.16 42.87
C ALA A 371 -45.27 44.51 42.70
N SER A 372 -44.70 44.74 41.50
CA SER A 372 -45.03 45.86 40.54
C SER A 372 -44.21 45.88 39.21
N THR A 373 -44.74 46.55 38.16
CA THR A 373 -44.18 46.84 36.80
C THR A 373 -43.28 48.12 36.76
N PRO A 374 -42.72 48.64 35.62
CA PRO A 374 -42.79 48.33 34.15
C PRO A 374 -41.39 48.01 33.50
N ALA A 375 -41.12 47.68 32.22
CA ALA A 375 -41.74 47.78 30.87
C ALA A 375 -41.42 49.05 30.02
N ILE A 376 -40.85 48.86 28.80
CA ILE A 376 -40.96 49.67 27.54
C ILE A 376 -40.03 49.10 26.42
N THR A 377 -40.36 49.36 25.14
CA THR A 377 -39.78 48.84 23.86
C THR A 377 -39.11 49.98 23.02
N PRO A 378 -38.82 49.94 21.68
CA PRO A 378 -38.78 48.88 20.64
C PRO A 378 -37.52 48.91 19.69
N ASP A 379 -37.50 48.00 18.69
CA ASP A 379 -36.98 47.97 17.27
C ASP A 379 -35.97 49.04 16.71
N SER A 380 -35.31 48.97 15.52
CA SER A 380 -35.42 48.12 14.31
C SER A 380 -34.19 48.21 13.33
N VAL A 381 -33.85 47.12 12.62
CA VAL A 381 -33.54 47.00 11.15
C VAL A 381 -32.29 47.67 10.45
N CYS A 382 -31.69 46.89 9.51
CA CYS A 382 -30.88 47.23 8.29
C CYS A 382 -29.38 47.66 8.28
N SER A 383 -28.53 46.77 7.73
CA SER A 383 -27.85 46.84 6.39
C SER A 383 -26.81 47.94 5.98
N THR A 384 -25.95 47.57 5.00
CA THR A 384 -25.08 48.43 4.11
C THR A 384 -23.82 49.10 4.74
N THR A 385 -22.73 49.53 4.05
CA THR A 385 -22.06 49.22 2.75
C THR A 385 -20.62 49.81 2.72
N SER A 386 -19.71 49.21 1.93
CA SER A 386 -18.66 49.78 1.04
C SER A 386 -17.60 50.87 1.44
N ASP A 387 -16.42 50.74 0.78
CA ASP A 387 -15.48 51.78 0.26
C ASP A 387 -14.62 52.67 1.21
N GLN A 388 -13.26 52.59 1.17
CA GLN A 388 -12.24 53.44 0.46
C GLN A 388 -11.52 54.42 1.45
N ASP A 389 -10.34 55.06 1.23
CA ASP A 389 -9.43 55.21 0.06
C ASP A 389 -7.88 55.22 0.46
N PRO A 390 -6.87 55.97 -0.10
CA PRO A 390 -5.55 55.36 -0.44
C PRO A 390 -4.26 56.15 -0.06
N THR A 391 -3.10 55.78 -0.66
CA THR A 391 -1.93 56.58 -1.17
C THR A 391 -0.59 55.80 -1.04
N LEU A 392 0.02 55.29 -2.14
CA LEU A 392 1.03 55.91 -3.05
C LEU A 392 2.41 56.19 -2.36
N LEU A 393 3.48 55.37 -2.49
CA LEU A 393 4.39 55.02 -3.64
C LEU A 393 5.50 56.07 -3.93
N PRO A 394 6.62 55.76 -4.66
CA PRO A 394 7.75 54.84 -4.40
C PRO A 394 9.10 55.62 -4.64
N PRO A 395 10.19 55.15 -5.33
CA PRO A 395 10.84 53.84 -5.54
C PRO A 395 12.34 53.84 -5.05
N THR A 396 13.17 52.78 -5.14
CA THR A 396 13.93 52.40 -6.36
C THR A 396 14.71 51.07 -6.17
N THR A 397 14.65 50.23 -7.22
CA THR A 397 15.46 49.07 -7.66
C THR A 397 16.86 48.83 -7.02
N THR A 398 17.43 47.60 -6.91
CA THR A 398 17.34 46.37 -7.75
C THR A 398 17.64 45.06 -7.00
N ASN A 399 16.95 43.94 -7.39
CA ASN A 399 17.46 42.55 -7.63
C ASN A 399 18.19 41.78 -6.48
N ILE A 400 18.23 40.45 -6.31
CA ILE A 400 17.68 39.21 -6.93
C ILE A 400 18.03 38.03 -5.96
N LEU A 401 17.41 36.84 -5.83
CA LEU A 401 16.26 36.11 -6.43
C LEU A 401 15.65 35.15 -5.35
N LYS A 402 14.36 34.78 -5.51
CA LYS A 402 13.69 33.53 -5.09
C LYS A 402 14.05 32.85 -3.75
N THR A 403 13.20 33.08 -2.76
CA THR A 403 12.59 31.97 -1.99
C THR A 403 11.22 31.61 -2.58
N THR A 404 10.76 30.36 -2.42
CA THR A 404 9.32 30.02 -2.43
C THR A 404 9.09 28.69 -1.73
N GLU A 405 8.15 28.66 -0.79
CA GLU A 405 7.82 27.49 0.03
C GLU A 405 6.29 27.27 0.05
N THR A 406 5.84 26.01 -0.02
CA THR A 406 4.43 25.59 0.14
C THR A 406 3.46 26.06 -0.99
N ARG A 407 2.18 25.63 -1.12
CA ARG A 407 1.28 24.90 -0.20
C ARG A 407 0.16 24.11 -0.91
N ARG A 408 -0.06 22.85 -0.48
CA ARG A 408 -1.32 22.05 -0.43
C ARG A 408 -2.18 21.79 -1.69
N ARG A 409 -3.00 20.73 -1.57
CA ARG A 409 -3.86 20.11 -2.60
C ARG A 409 -5.19 20.86 -2.83
N ARG A 410 -5.76 20.68 -4.04
CA ARG A 410 -7.21 20.48 -4.27
C ARG A 410 -7.40 19.31 -5.25
N GLY A 411 -8.59 18.72 -5.30
CA GLY A 411 -8.94 17.65 -6.23
C GLY A 411 -10.20 17.96 -7.04
N SER A 412 -10.26 17.37 -8.24
CA SER A 412 -11.47 17.04 -9.01
C SER A 412 -12.50 18.16 -9.31
N VAL A 413 -12.23 18.93 -10.36
CA VAL A 413 -13.27 19.36 -11.33
C VAL A 413 -12.67 19.19 -12.74
N ALA A 414 -13.46 18.69 -13.69
CA ALA A 414 -13.03 18.56 -15.08
C ALA A 414 -13.31 19.84 -15.86
N ILE A 415 -12.27 20.55 -16.31
CA ILE A 415 -12.37 21.65 -17.26
C ILE A 415 -11.29 21.46 -18.33
N TRP A 416 -11.71 21.17 -19.56
CA TRP A 416 -10.87 21.22 -20.75
C TRP A 416 -10.97 22.61 -21.39
N SER A 417 -10.07 23.54 -21.04
CA SER A 417 -9.65 24.65 -21.90
C SER A 417 -8.66 25.60 -21.20
N ASP A 418 -7.37 25.55 -21.60
CA ASP A 418 -6.47 26.70 -21.49
C ASP A 418 -5.93 27.00 -22.90
N PRO A 419 -6.24 28.17 -23.50
CA PRO A 419 -5.83 28.50 -24.86
C PRO A 419 -4.31 28.52 -25.09
N ASN A 420 -3.50 28.78 -24.05
CA ASN A 420 -2.09 29.13 -24.25
C ASN A 420 -1.16 27.92 -24.46
N LEU A 421 -1.54 26.73 -23.99
CA LEU A 421 -0.79 25.49 -24.29
C LEU A 421 -0.99 25.00 -25.74
N VAL A 422 -2.13 25.34 -26.36
CA VAL A 422 -2.39 25.08 -27.79
C VAL A 422 -1.48 25.93 -28.69
N ALA A 423 -1.04 27.11 -28.23
CA ALA A 423 -0.19 28.02 -28.99
C ALA A 423 1.29 27.57 -29.12
N LEU A 424 1.77 26.69 -28.24
CA LEU A 424 3.14 26.17 -28.28
C LEU A 424 3.26 24.85 -29.06
N ALA A 425 2.24 23.99 -29.01
CA ALA A 425 2.21 22.75 -29.82
C ALA A 425 2.04 23.01 -31.32
N ASN A 426 1.47 24.16 -31.72
CA ASN A 426 1.23 24.53 -33.13
C ASN A 426 2.37 25.35 -33.78
N ARG A 427 3.58 25.33 -33.21
CA ARG A 427 4.77 26.02 -33.77
C ARG A 427 5.75 25.10 -34.49
N ASN A 428 5.23 24.16 -35.30
CA ASN A 428 5.83 23.72 -36.56
C ASN A 428 4.84 22.84 -37.34
N ILE A 429 5.09 22.69 -38.65
CA ILE A 429 4.26 21.94 -39.62
C ILE A 429 2.88 22.58 -39.86
N LYS A 430 2.79 23.40 -40.92
CA LYS A 430 1.56 23.53 -41.71
C LYS A 430 1.91 23.62 -43.20
N GLU A 431 1.00 23.12 -44.03
CA GLU A 431 1.29 22.69 -45.40
C GLU A 431 1.41 23.86 -46.41
N PRO A 432 2.27 23.76 -47.44
CA PRO A 432 2.28 24.69 -48.56
C PRO A 432 1.26 24.27 -49.63
N ALA A 433 0.27 25.13 -49.90
CA ALA A 433 -0.74 24.90 -50.93
C ALA A 433 -0.50 25.72 -52.21
N LYS A 434 -0.27 25.00 -53.32
CA LYS A 434 -0.56 25.34 -54.73
C LYS A 434 0.10 26.55 -55.43
N GLU A 435 0.82 26.15 -56.50
CA GLU A 435 0.68 26.63 -57.89
C GLU A 435 1.43 27.89 -58.42
N SER A 436 2.18 27.61 -59.49
CA SER A 436 2.47 28.49 -60.64
C SER A 436 3.44 29.68 -60.46
N LYS A 437 4.70 29.48 -60.88
CA LYS A 437 5.35 30.16 -62.04
C LYS A 437 6.88 29.93 -62.04
N LEU A 438 7.33 28.79 -62.57
CA LEU A 438 8.66 28.68 -63.18
C LEU A 438 8.76 27.50 -64.16
N LYS A 439 7.98 27.59 -65.24
CA LYS A 439 8.45 27.10 -66.55
C LYS A 439 9.06 28.31 -67.28
N ASP A 440 9.79 28.02 -68.36
CA ASP A 440 10.43 29.01 -69.24
C ASP A 440 11.66 29.71 -68.64
N THR A 441 12.70 28.92 -68.32
CA THR A 441 14.07 29.06 -68.86
C THR A 441 14.84 27.75 -68.55
N ILE A 442 15.98 27.50 -69.23
CA ILE A 442 16.81 26.28 -69.12
C ILE A 442 16.12 25.01 -69.66
N ALA A 443 15.56 25.12 -70.86
CA ALA A 443 15.52 23.99 -71.79
C ALA A 443 16.83 23.98 -72.60
N ALA A 444 17.93 23.51 -71.99
CA ALA A 444 19.24 23.44 -72.65
C ALA A 444 20.16 22.35 -72.05
N ALA A 445 20.97 21.74 -72.91
CA ALA A 445 22.16 20.93 -72.63
C ALA A 445 22.02 19.57 -71.89
N MET A 446 22.03 18.51 -72.72
CA MET A 446 22.79 17.25 -72.54
C MET A 446 22.19 16.09 -71.69
N PRO A 447 22.58 14.81 -71.97
CA PRO A 447 21.60 13.73 -72.00
C PRO A 447 21.86 12.50 -71.10
N ALA A 448 20.75 11.82 -70.81
CA ALA A 448 20.54 10.36 -70.72
C ALA A 448 21.67 9.43 -70.20
N HIS A 449 21.31 8.62 -69.20
CA HIS A 449 21.25 7.16 -69.42
C HIS A 449 20.04 6.55 -68.70
N LYS A 450 19.61 5.35 -69.14
CA LYS A 450 18.31 4.73 -68.80
C LYS A 450 18.40 3.68 -67.70
N GLN A 451 17.34 3.58 -66.90
CA GLN A 451 16.65 2.31 -66.62
C GLN A 451 15.13 2.57 -66.61
N GLN A 452 14.31 1.55 -66.81
CA GLN A 452 12.87 1.70 -67.13
C GLN A 452 11.98 1.01 -66.10
N ASP A 453 11.18 1.78 -65.37
CA ASP A 453 10.05 1.24 -64.62
C ASP A 453 8.88 0.93 -65.55
N THR A 454 8.48 -0.35 -65.61
CA THR A 454 7.22 -0.75 -66.24
C THR A 454 6.05 -0.52 -65.28
N VAL A 455 5.44 0.67 -65.36
CA VAL A 455 4.26 1.02 -64.58
C VAL A 455 3.08 0.10 -64.95
N MET A 456 2.78 -0.88 -64.09
CA MET A 456 1.49 -1.56 -64.12
C MET A 456 0.39 -0.55 -63.79
N LYS A 457 -0.60 -0.40 -64.66
CA LYS A 457 -1.82 0.36 -64.34
C LYS A 457 -2.55 -0.32 -63.16
N PRO A 458 -3.15 0.44 -62.23
CA PRO A 458 -4.06 -0.13 -61.25
C PRO A 458 -5.27 -0.76 -61.97
N PRO A 459 -5.85 -1.86 -61.45
CA PRO A 459 -7.07 -2.43 -62.03
C PRO A 459 -8.26 -1.49 -61.86
N GLU A 460 -9.07 -1.34 -62.90
CA GLU A 460 -10.33 -0.59 -62.84
C GLU A 460 -11.41 -1.43 -62.14
N TYR A 461 -11.61 -1.21 -60.84
CA TYR A 461 -12.60 -1.94 -60.04
C TYR A 461 -14.00 -1.34 -60.16
N SER A 462 -14.79 -1.84 -61.12
CA SER A 462 -16.24 -1.66 -61.19
C SER A 462 -16.99 -2.52 -60.15
N GLY A 463 -16.71 -2.30 -58.87
CA GLY A 463 -17.25 -3.08 -57.74
C GLY A 463 -18.08 -2.24 -56.75
N ASP A 464 -19.24 -2.78 -56.36
CA ASP A 464 -20.29 -2.15 -55.53
C ASP A 464 -19.93 -2.00 -54.03
N GLY A 465 -18.68 -1.64 -53.70
CA GLY A 465 -18.23 -1.33 -52.33
C GLY A 465 -18.25 -2.48 -51.30
N ARG A 466 -18.49 -3.73 -51.73
CA ARG A 466 -18.69 -4.87 -50.82
C ARG A 466 -17.39 -5.46 -50.30
N LEU A 467 -17.44 -5.94 -49.05
CA LEU A 467 -16.43 -6.77 -48.38
C LEU A 467 -16.15 -8.13 -49.07
N GLU A 468 -16.79 -8.40 -50.22
CA GLU A 468 -16.53 -9.55 -51.10
C GLU A 468 -15.15 -9.47 -51.80
N LEU A 469 -14.42 -8.36 -51.66
CA LEU A 469 -13.08 -8.15 -52.22
C LEU A 469 -11.93 -8.85 -51.46
N PHE A 470 -12.15 -9.35 -50.24
CA PHE A 470 -11.10 -10.03 -49.46
C PHE A 470 -11.40 -11.52 -49.27
N ASP A 471 -10.42 -12.37 -49.62
CA ASP A 471 -10.39 -13.78 -49.20
C ASP A 471 -10.46 -13.86 -47.66
N GLN A 472 -11.25 -14.80 -47.15
CA GLN A 472 -11.38 -15.09 -45.72
C GLN A 472 -10.02 -15.31 -45.04
N ARG A 473 -9.04 -15.87 -45.76
CA ARG A 473 -7.66 -16.07 -45.26
C ARG A 473 -6.86 -14.78 -45.14
N VAL A 474 -7.12 -13.80 -46.00
CA VAL A 474 -6.52 -12.46 -45.91
C VAL A 474 -7.19 -11.68 -44.78
N LEU A 475 -8.52 -11.75 -44.68
CA LEU A 475 -9.27 -11.09 -43.63
C LEU A 475 -8.97 -11.64 -42.23
N SER A 476 -8.74 -12.96 -42.08
CA SER A 476 -8.30 -13.52 -40.79
C SER A 476 -6.93 -12.98 -40.40
N ARG A 477 -5.94 -13.03 -41.31
CA ARG A 477 -4.60 -12.48 -41.05
C ARG A 477 -4.60 -11.00 -40.69
N ILE A 478 -5.48 -10.20 -41.28
CA ILE A 478 -5.65 -8.79 -40.90
C ILE A 478 -6.16 -8.69 -39.46
N ILE A 479 -7.22 -9.43 -39.11
CA ILE A 479 -7.81 -9.43 -37.77
C ILE A 479 -6.82 -9.93 -36.70
N ASP A 480 -6.00 -10.93 -37.02
CA ASP A 480 -4.95 -11.46 -36.12
C ASP A 480 -3.80 -10.46 -35.86
N HIS A 481 -3.76 -9.32 -36.56
CA HIS A 481 -2.83 -8.20 -36.34
C HIS A 481 -3.55 -6.92 -35.83
N MET A 482 -4.86 -6.96 -35.59
CA MET A 482 -5.62 -5.83 -35.06
C MET A 482 -5.70 -5.90 -33.53
N ASP A 483 -5.66 -4.74 -32.87
CA ASP A 483 -5.92 -4.68 -31.43
C ASP A 483 -7.40 -4.99 -31.14
N PHE A 484 -7.70 -5.46 -29.93
CA PHE A 484 -9.05 -5.87 -29.57
C PHE A 484 -10.09 -4.73 -29.68
N SER A 485 -9.70 -3.47 -29.48
CA SER A 485 -10.60 -2.33 -29.67
C SER A 485 -11.01 -2.19 -31.14
N SER A 486 -10.06 -2.34 -32.06
CA SER A 486 -10.33 -2.32 -33.51
C SER A 486 -11.12 -3.55 -33.96
N ILE A 487 -10.94 -4.72 -33.34
CA ILE A 487 -11.75 -5.92 -33.58
C ILE A 487 -13.22 -5.68 -33.17
N VAL A 488 -13.45 -5.06 -32.00
CA VAL A 488 -14.80 -4.67 -31.56
C VAL A 488 -15.42 -3.63 -32.52
N GLN A 489 -14.65 -2.65 -32.98
CA GLN A 489 -15.12 -1.69 -33.99
C GLN A 489 -15.47 -2.38 -35.32
N PHE A 490 -14.63 -3.30 -35.81
CA PHE A 490 -14.90 -4.10 -37.00
C PHE A 490 -16.21 -4.90 -36.87
N SER A 491 -16.52 -5.45 -35.70
CA SER A 491 -17.79 -6.12 -35.40
C SER A 491 -19.03 -5.20 -35.46
N ALA A 492 -18.82 -3.87 -35.41
CA ALA A 492 -19.87 -2.86 -35.49
C ALA A 492 -20.07 -2.30 -36.92
N VAL A 493 -19.07 -2.40 -37.80
CA VAL A 493 -19.14 -1.93 -39.20
C VAL A 493 -20.26 -2.61 -40.00
N SER A 494 -20.45 -3.93 -39.83
CA SER A 494 -21.45 -4.68 -40.58
C SER A 494 -21.86 -5.99 -39.89
N LYS A 495 -23.09 -6.45 -40.15
CA LYS A 495 -23.54 -7.81 -39.81
C LYS A 495 -22.60 -8.86 -40.42
N LYS A 496 -22.13 -8.68 -41.66
CA LYS A 496 -21.15 -9.58 -42.30
C LYS A 496 -19.83 -9.66 -41.51
N CYS A 497 -19.33 -8.55 -40.98
CA CYS A 497 -18.11 -8.53 -40.17
C CYS A 497 -18.28 -9.29 -38.85
N ARG A 498 -19.43 -9.10 -38.16
CA ARG A 498 -19.75 -9.81 -36.92
C ARG A 498 -19.94 -11.31 -37.15
N GLU A 499 -20.66 -11.69 -38.20
CA GLU A 499 -20.80 -13.09 -38.58
C GLU A 499 -19.46 -13.71 -38.98
N PHE A 500 -18.55 -12.96 -39.60
CA PHE A 500 -17.20 -13.44 -39.88
C PHE A 500 -16.41 -13.73 -38.60
N LEU A 501 -16.39 -12.80 -37.63
CA LEU A 501 -15.73 -13.03 -36.33
C LEU A 501 -16.30 -14.26 -35.60
N GLN A 502 -17.63 -14.43 -35.60
CA GLN A 502 -18.28 -15.55 -34.91
C GLN A 502 -18.11 -16.89 -35.64
N LYS A 503 -18.08 -16.91 -36.98
CA LYS A 503 -18.04 -18.14 -37.81
C LYS A 503 -16.65 -18.52 -38.34
N SER A 504 -15.65 -17.64 -38.25
CA SER A 504 -14.28 -17.93 -38.75
C SER A 504 -13.54 -18.88 -37.81
N ASN A 505 -13.07 -20.01 -38.35
CA ASN A 505 -12.23 -20.95 -37.61
C ASN A 505 -10.73 -20.61 -37.67
N MET A 506 -10.35 -19.52 -38.36
CA MET A 506 -8.95 -19.15 -38.58
C MET A 506 -8.53 -17.82 -37.95
N ALA A 507 -9.47 -16.90 -37.72
CA ALA A 507 -9.19 -15.65 -37.03
C ALA A 507 -9.32 -15.81 -35.51
N LEU A 508 -8.73 -14.88 -34.75
CA LEU A 508 -8.88 -14.76 -33.28
C LEU A 508 -8.31 -15.96 -32.51
N GLN A 509 -7.21 -16.56 -33.01
CA GLN A 509 -6.46 -17.57 -32.25
C GLN A 509 -5.68 -16.94 -31.09
N ARG A 510 -5.33 -15.66 -31.23
CA ARG A 510 -4.76 -14.79 -30.18
C ARG A 510 -5.80 -13.75 -29.77
N VAL A 511 -5.98 -13.54 -28.47
CA VAL A 511 -6.86 -12.49 -27.91
C VAL A 511 -6.14 -11.80 -26.74
N ASP A 512 -5.80 -10.53 -26.91
CA ASP A 512 -5.23 -9.69 -25.84
C ASP A 512 -6.26 -8.69 -25.33
N LEU A 513 -6.63 -8.79 -24.05
CA LEU A 513 -7.54 -7.88 -23.36
C LEU A 513 -6.82 -6.94 -22.37
N SER A 514 -5.49 -7.00 -22.27
CA SER A 514 -4.68 -6.22 -21.32
C SER A 514 -4.83 -4.71 -21.51
N HIS A 515 -4.94 -4.26 -22.76
CA HIS A 515 -5.24 -2.87 -23.12
C HIS A 515 -6.59 -2.37 -22.56
N LEU A 516 -7.50 -3.27 -22.18
CA LEU A 516 -8.79 -2.97 -21.60
C LEU A 516 -8.87 -3.21 -20.08
N ASN A 517 -7.73 -3.43 -19.40
CA ASN A 517 -7.58 -3.71 -17.96
C ASN A 517 -8.55 -2.98 -16.99
N LYS A 518 -8.82 -1.69 -17.21
CA LYS A 518 -9.71 -0.85 -16.38
C LYS A 518 -11.21 -0.99 -16.69
N ARG A 519 -11.57 -1.74 -17.75
CA ARG A 519 -12.94 -1.95 -18.24
C ARG A 519 -13.35 -3.42 -18.22
N VAL A 520 -12.39 -4.35 -18.30
CA VAL A 520 -12.66 -5.78 -18.17
C VAL A 520 -13.12 -6.09 -16.74
N THR A 521 -14.32 -6.62 -16.67
CA THR A 521 -15.06 -7.09 -15.50
C THR A 521 -15.81 -8.34 -15.92
N ASP A 522 -16.34 -9.14 -14.99
CA ASP A 522 -17.08 -10.37 -15.32
C ASP A 522 -18.17 -10.16 -16.39
N LYS A 523 -18.94 -9.07 -16.30
CA LYS A 523 -19.99 -8.71 -17.29
C LYS A 523 -19.42 -8.29 -18.65
N ALA A 524 -18.22 -7.71 -18.67
CA ALA A 524 -17.54 -7.38 -19.92
C ALA A 524 -16.97 -8.65 -20.58
N LEU A 525 -16.49 -9.63 -19.80
CA LEU A 525 -16.11 -10.95 -20.32
C LEU A 525 -17.31 -11.66 -20.96
N ASP A 526 -18.47 -11.68 -20.29
CA ASP A 526 -19.70 -12.26 -20.86
C ASP A 526 -20.06 -11.63 -22.22
N GLN A 527 -19.92 -10.29 -22.34
CA GLN A 527 -20.16 -9.56 -23.60
C GLN A 527 -19.09 -9.82 -24.66
N ILE A 528 -17.82 -9.92 -24.26
CA ILE A 528 -16.68 -10.25 -25.13
C ILE A 528 -16.85 -11.65 -25.71
N MET A 529 -17.21 -12.65 -24.89
CA MET A 529 -17.48 -14.00 -25.37
C MET A 529 -18.72 -14.07 -26.26
N ALA A 530 -19.79 -13.32 -25.97
CA ALA A 530 -20.94 -13.22 -26.87
C ALA A 530 -20.60 -12.59 -28.24
N LEU A 531 -19.63 -11.66 -28.28
CA LEU A 531 -19.11 -11.06 -29.52
C LEU A 531 -18.19 -12.03 -30.28
N LEU A 532 -17.30 -12.72 -29.57
CA LEU A 532 -16.34 -13.68 -30.13
C LEU A 532 -17.01 -15.00 -30.57
N GLY A 533 -18.15 -15.39 -29.98
CA GLY A 533 -18.81 -16.67 -30.23
C GLY A 533 -18.14 -17.83 -29.47
N SER A 534 -17.90 -18.95 -30.15
CA SER A 534 -17.23 -20.10 -29.51
C SER A 534 -15.76 -19.77 -29.21
N GLY A 535 -15.37 -19.87 -27.92
CA GLY A 535 -14.00 -19.69 -27.47
C GLY A 535 -13.04 -20.82 -27.87
N ALA A 536 -13.54 -21.97 -28.35
CA ALA A 536 -12.73 -23.15 -28.69
C ALA A 536 -11.71 -22.97 -29.83
N ARG A 537 -11.64 -21.79 -30.47
CA ARG A 537 -10.60 -21.39 -31.42
C ARG A 537 -9.41 -20.64 -30.79
N ILE A 538 -9.57 -20.11 -29.58
CA ILE A 538 -8.57 -19.29 -28.90
C ILE A 538 -7.49 -20.21 -28.32
N ARG A 539 -6.25 -20.02 -28.76
CA ARG A 539 -5.05 -20.71 -28.26
C ARG A 539 -4.25 -19.85 -27.31
N GLU A 540 -4.23 -18.54 -27.51
CA GLU A 540 -3.48 -17.60 -26.67
C GLU A 540 -4.42 -16.51 -26.16
N LEU A 541 -4.51 -16.35 -24.84
CA LEU A 541 -5.34 -15.35 -24.17
C LEU A 541 -4.52 -14.57 -23.15
N SER A 542 -4.50 -13.25 -23.26
CA SER A 542 -4.02 -12.37 -22.19
C SER A 542 -5.18 -11.63 -21.52
N LEU A 543 -5.21 -11.76 -20.20
CA LEU A 543 -6.02 -10.99 -19.26
C LEU A 543 -5.12 -10.09 -18.39
N SER A 544 -3.90 -9.77 -18.85
CA SER A 544 -2.91 -9.01 -18.08
C SER A 544 -3.52 -7.74 -17.48
N GLN A 545 -3.30 -7.56 -16.18
CA GLN A 545 -3.75 -6.40 -15.39
C GLN A 545 -5.28 -6.24 -15.30
N CYS A 546 -6.10 -7.23 -15.68
CA CYS A 546 -7.56 -7.18 -15.53
C CYS A 546 -8.01 -7.37 -14.07
N PHE A 547 -7.72 -6.36 -13.23
CA PHE A 547 -7.84 -6.39 -11.77
C PHE A 547 -9.24 -6.75 -11.22
N TYR A 548 -10.29 -6.65 -12.05
CA TYR A 548 -11.69 -6.77 -11.65
C TYR A 548 -12.39 -8.06 -12.12
N ILE A 549 -11.64 -9.05 -12.60
CA ILE A 549 -12.16 -10.40 -12.91
C ILE A 549 -12.24 -11.23 -11.62
N THR A 550 -13.40 -11.79 -11.31
CA THR A 550 -13.60 -12.69 -10.16
C THR A 550 -13.52 -14.17 -10.56
N ASP A 551 -13.43 -15.07 -9.58
CA ASP A 551 -13.49 -16.52 -9.79
C ASP A 551 -14.75 -16.93 -10.61
N ASP A 552 -15.89 -16.27 -10.40
CA ASP A 552 -17.15 -16.59 -11.08
C ASP A 552 -17.19 -16.11 -12.54
N GLY A 553 -16.65 -14.92 -12.83
CA GLY A 553 -16.49 -14.43 -14.20
C GLY A 553 -15.47 -15.24 -14.98
N PHE A 554 -14.36 -15.56 -14.34
CA PHE A 554 -13.30 -16.39 -14.89
C PHE A 554 -13.77 -17.83 -15.16
N LYS A 555 -14.60 -18.41 -14.29
CA LYS A 555 -15.22 -19.72 -14.52
C LYS A 555 -15.96 -19.78 -15.87
N ARG A 556 -16.88 -18.85 -16.12
CA ARG A 556 -17.70 -18.81 -17.35
C ARG A 556 -16.87 -18.60 -18.61
N LEU A 557 -15.69 -18.00 -18.46
CA LEU A 557 -14.71 -17.81 -19.52
C LEU A 557 -13.96 -19.13 -19.81
N VAL A 558 -13.36 -19.78 -18.82
CA VAL A 558 -12.58 -21.03 -19.03
C VAL A 558 -13.44 -22.20 -19.49
N GLU A 559 -14.72 -22.26 -19.08
CA GLU A 559 -15.71 -23.23 -19.59
C GLU A 559 -15.92 -23.15 -21.11
N GLN A 560 -15.48 -22.07 -21.78
CA GLN A 560 -15.55 -21.88 -23.23
C GLN A 560 -14.18 -21.98 -23.95
N LEU A 561 -13.09 -22.27 -23.23
CA LEU A 561 -11.71 -22.24 -23.73
C LEU A 561 -11.00 -23.62 -23.61
N PRO A 562 -11.53 -24.70 -24.21
CA PRO A 562 -10.98 -26.06 -24.05
C PRO A 562 -9.58 -26.26 -24.68
N ASN A 563 -9.22 -25.43 -25.67
CA ASN A 563 -8.02 -25.58 -26.50
C ASN A 563 -7.01 -24.42 -26.28
N VAL A 564 -7.03 -23.78 -25.11
CA VAL A 564 -6.08 -22.69 -24.80
C VAL A 564 -4.72 -23.27 -24.42
N GLU A 565 -3.69 -22.86 -25.16
CA GLU A 565 -2.30 -23.31 -25.07
C GLU A 565 -1.44 -22.35 -24.24
N THR A 566 -1.80 -21.06 -24.22
CA THR A 566 -1.09 -19.97 -23.53
C THR A 566 -2.10 -19.07 -22.83
N LEU A 567 -1.90 -18.86 -21.52
CA LEU A 567 -2.79 -18.01 -20.70
C LEU A 567 -1.98 -17.07 -19.80
N ASP A 568 -2.15 -15.77 -19.99
CA ASP A 568 -1.60 -14.72 -19.14
C ASP A 568 -2.68 -14.15 -18.21
N LEU A 569 -2.52 -14.37 -16.91
CA LEU A 569 -3.36 -13.84 -15.83
C LEU A 569 -2.61 -12.83 -14.95
N ASN A 570 -1.45 -12.33 -15.39
CA ASN A 570 -0.59 -11.44 -14.61
C ASN A 570 -1.41 -10.29 -13.99
N SER A 571 -1.27 -10.12 -12.68
CA SER A 571 -1.92 -9.09 -11.89
C SER A 571 -3.46 -9.19 -11.83
N CYS A 572 -4.07 -10.35 -12.10
CA CYS A 572 -5.50 -10.62 -11.84
C CYS A 572 -5.77 -10.81 -10.32
N TRP A 573 -5.62 -9.74 -9.55
CA TRP A 573 -5.57 -9.76 -8.07
C TRP A 573 -6.81 -10.34 -7.35
N LEU A 574 -7.94 -10.51 -8.04
CA LEU A 574 -9.17 -11.04 -7.44
C LEU A 574 -9.32 -12.56 -7.55
N LEU A 575 -8.65 -13.23 -8.50
CA LEU A 575 -8.67 -14.69 -8.67
C LEU A 575 -8.04 -15.40 -7.47
N THR A 576 -8.56 -16.57 -7.10
CA THR A 576 -8.11 -17.40 -5.98
C THR A 576 -7.70 -18.81 -6.41
N ASP A 577 -7.25 -19.64 -5.45
CA ASP A 577 -7.02 -21.08 -5.62
C ASP A 577 -8.21 -21.84 -6.25
N LYS A 578 -9.44 -21.30 -6.20
CA LYS A 578 -10.60 -21.85 -6.93
C LYS A 578 -10.45 -21.75 -8.45
N SER A 579 -9.92 -20.63 -8.94
CA SER A 579 -9.71 -20.38 -10.37
C SER A 579 -8.69 -21.35 -10.98
N LEU A 580 -7.67 -21.74 -10.22
CA LEU A 580 -6.67 -22.72 -10.66
C LEU A 580 -7.24 -24.15 -10.74
N ALA A 581 -8.04 -24.56 -9.76
CA ALA A 581 -8.73 -25.84 -9.80
C ALA A 581 -9.71 -25.95 -10.98
N LEU A 582 -10.36 -24.84 -11.37
CA LEU A 582 -11.18 -24.78 -12.57
C LEU A 582 -10.35 -24.90 -13.85
N LEU A 583 -9.24 -24.18 -13.96
CA LEU A 583 -8.33 -24.22 -15.11
C LEU A 583 -7.82 -25.63 -15.43
N ALA A 584 -7.43 -26.41 -14.42
CA ALA A 584 -6.96 -27.80 -14.60
C ALA A 584 -8.08 -28.80 -14.93
N SER A 585 -9.35 -28.36 -14.88
CA SER A 585 -10.51 -29.13 -15.35
C SER A 585 -11.01 -28.71 -16.74
N CYS A 586 -10.86 -27.44 -17.11
CA CYS A 586 -11.41 -26.86 -18.35
C CYS A 586 -10.38 -26.75 -19.49
N CYS A 587 -9.09 -26.53 -19.20
CA CYS A 587 -8.09 -26.10 -20.18
C CYS A 587 -6.88 -27.08 -20.24
N PRO A 588 -7.07 -28.36 -20.61
CA PRO A 588 -6.04 -29.39 -20.46
C PRO A 588 -4.84 -29.30 -21.43
N GLN A 589 -4.90 -28.41 -22.44
CA GLN A 589 -3.83 -28.21 -23.43
C GLN A 589 -2.86 -27.07 -23.06
N LEU A 590 -2.88 -26.60 -21.81
CA LEU A 590 -2.12 -25.44 -21.38
C LEU A 590 -0.60 -25.73 -21.30
N THR A 591 0.16 -25.07 -22.18
CA THR A 591 1.62 -25.20 -22.27
C THR A 591 2.37 -24.03 -21.62
N ARG A 592 1.74 -22.84 -21.55
CA ARG A 592 2.29 -21.62 -20.94
C ARG A 592 1.28 -20.96 -20.01
N LEU A 593 1.69 -20.63 -18.79
CA LEU A 593 0.83 -19.99 -17.79
C LEU A 593 1.58 -18.89 -17.03
N ASP A 594 1.07 -17.65 -17.08
CA ASP A 594 1.54 -16.55 -16.23
C ASP A 594 0.52 -16.24 -15.12
N LEU A 595 0.91 -16.45 -13.87
CA LEU A 595 0.16 -16.12 -12.65
C LEU A 595 0.80 -14.95 -11.87
N SER A 596 1.74 -14.21 -12.47
CA SER A 596 2.53 -13.18 -11.78
C SER A 596 1.65 -12.19 -11.00
N ASN A 597 2.06 -11.80 -9.79
CA ASN A 597 1.37 -10.83 -8.92
C ASN A 597 -0.09 -11.23 -8.58
N CYS A 598 -0.51 -12.49 -8.74
CA CYS A 598 -1.82 -12.99 -8.33
C CYS A 598 -1.86 -13.28 -6.82
N ARG A 599 -2.00 -12.21 -6.03
CA ARG A 599 -1.77 -12.16 -4.56
C ARG A 599 -2.59 -13.15 -3.70
N LYS A 600 -3.68 -13.71 -4.22
CA LYS A 600 -4.52 -14.67 -3.48
C LYS A 600 -4.26 -16.14 -3.84
N ILE A 601 -3.32 -16.43 -4.76
CA ILE A 601 -2.91 -17.79 -5.09
C ILE A 601 -1.91 -18.29 -4.06
N SER A 602 -2.06 -19.53 -3.59
CA SER A 602 -1.23 -20.18 -2.57
C SER A 602 -0.67 -21.52 -3.06
N ASP A 603 0.20 -22.14 -2.25
CA ASP A 603 0.68 -23.51 -2.48
C ASP A 603 -0.46 -24.53 -2.72
N VAL A 604 -1.63 -24.31 -2.10
CA VAL A 604 -2.83 -25.16 -2.25
C VAL A 604 -3.48 -25.00 -3.62
N GLY A 605 -3.45 -23.79 -4.20
CA GLY A 605 -3.92 -23.53 -5.55
C GLY A 605 -3.02 -24.19 -6.59
N ILE A 606 -1.70 -24.05 -6.44
CA ILE A 606 -0.73 -24.71 -7.33
C ILE A 606 -0.82 -26.24 -7.20
N PHE A 607 -0.93 -26.79 -5.99
CA PHE A 607 -1.14 -28.22 -5.78
C PHE A 607 -2.38 -28.74 -6.52
N ARG A 608 -3.54 -28.09 -6.32
CA ARG A 608 -4.80 -28.49 -6.97
C ARG A 608 -4.80 -28.34 -8.49
N MET A 609 -3.94 -27.49 -9.03
CA MET A 609 -3.76 -27.29 -10.47
C MET A 609 -2.93 -28.42 -11.11
N LEU A 610 -2.09 -29.09 -10.31
CA LEU A 610 -1.13 -30.10 -10.78
C LEU A 610 -1.50 -31.54 -10.36
N ASP A 611 -2.28 -31.72 -9.29
CA ASP A 611 -2.68 -33.04 -8.77
C ASP A 611 -3.59 -33.79 -9.76
N GLU A 612 -2.98 -34.76 -10.48
CA GLU A 612 -3.62 -35.69 -11.40
C GLU A 612 -4.70 -36.59 -10.75
N LYS A 613 -4.76 -36.67 -9.41
CA LYS A 613 -5.78 -37.46 -8.69
C LYS A 613 -7.09 -36.68 -8.50
N GLN A 614 -7.05 -35.35 -8.63
CA GLN A 614 -8.22 -34.46 -8.51
C GLN A 614 -8.54 -33.71 -9.80
N THR A 615 -7.57 -33.55 -10.70
CA THR A 615 -7.70 -32.84 -11.99
C THR A 615 -7.01 -33.63 -13.10
N ARG A 616 -6.93 -33.10 -14.33
CA ARG A 616 -6.13 -33.74 -15.39
C ARG A 616 -4.64 -33.37 -15.34
N GLY A 617 -4.23 -32.51 -14.39
CA GLY A 617 -2.91 -31.89 -14.40
C GLY A 617 -2.64 -31.11 -15.69
N TYR A 618 -1.35 -30.85 -15.97
CA TYR A 618 -0.90 -30.31 -17.24
C TYR A 618 0.30 -31.10 -17.79
N PRO A 619 0.05 -32.19 -18.55
CA PRO A 619 1.11 -33.07 -19.05
C PRO A 619 2.01 -32.42 -20.12
N GLU A 620 1.69 -31.19 -20.56
CA GLU A 620 2.49 -30.43 -21.52
C GLU A 620 2.87 -29.02 -21.02
N LEU A 621 2.80 -28.75 -19.70
CA LEU A 621 3.21 -27.45 -19.14
C LEU A 621 4.72 -27.25 -19.26
N LYS A 622 5.11 -26.31 -20.12
CA LYS A 622 6.50 -25.96 -20.44
C LYS A 622 6.94 -24.66 -19.78
N GLU A 623 6.05 -23.68 -19.65
CA GLU A 623 6.41 -22.37 -19.12
C GLU A 623 5.46 -21.95 -18.00
N LEU A 624 6.01 -21.64 -16.82
CA LEU A 624 5.24 -21.20 -15.67
C LEU A 624 5.89 -19.97 -15.02
N SER A 625 5.14 -18.87 -14.92
CA SER A 625 5.54 -17.69 -14.15
C SER A 625 4.65 -17.53 -12.92
N LEU A 626 5.29 -17.52 -11.75
CA LEU A 626 4.69 -17.33 -10.43
C LEU A 626 5.22 -16.04 -9.76
N SER A 627 5.89 -15.18 -10.53
CA SER A 627 6.59 -13.99 -10.06
C SER A 627 5.74 -13.14 -9.09
N TYR A 628 6.32 -12.62 -8.02
CA TYR A 628 5.65 -11.78 -7.00
C TYR A 628 4.49 -12.46 -6.23
N CYS A 629 4.28 -13.78 -6.35
CA CYS A 629 3.22 -14.50 -5.62
C CYS A 629 3.62 -14.80 -4.17
N LYS A 630 3.49 -13.79 -3.30
CA LYS A 630 3.89 -13.78 -1.88
C LYS A 630 3.39 -14.92 -0.97
N LYS A 631 2.42 -15.72 -1.41
CA LYS A 631 1.79 -16.80 -0.62
C LYS A 631 2.29 -18.20 -0.97
N LEU A 632 3.14 -18.34 -1.98
CA LEU A 632 3.84 -19.58 -2.30
C LEU A 632 5.03 -19.78 -1.36
N SER A 633 5.46 -21.03 -1.18
CA SER A 633 6.55 -21.44 -0.30
C SER A 633 7.30 -22.66 -0.87
N ASP A 634 8.18 -23.26 -0.05
CA ASP A 634 8.91 -24.49 -0.37
C ASP A 634 8.01 -25.68 -0.75
N MET A 635 6.71 -25.62 -0.38
CA MET A 635 5.71 -26.61 -0.81
C MET A 635 5.46 -26.53 -2.33
N THR A 636 5.29 -25.34 -2.91
CA THR A 636 5.21 -25.18 -4.38
C THR A 636 6.43 -25.77 -5.09
N MET A 637 7.65 -25.58 -4.59
CA MET A 637 8.85 -26.16 -5.21
C MET A 637 8.84 -27.69 -5.15
N SER A 638 8.34 -28.26 -4.05
CA SER A 638 8.15 -29.72 -3.92
C SER A 638 7.11 -30.24 -4.92
N HIS A 639 5.97 -29.56 -5.07
CA HIS A 639 4.93 -29.95 -6.05
C HIS A 639 5.43 -29.83 -7.51
N LEU A 640 6.25 -28.83 -7.83
CA LEU A 640 6.83 -28.69 -9.18
C LEU A 640 7.81 -29.83 -9.51
N ALA A 641 8.54 -30.37 -8.53
CA ALA A 641 9.35 -31.58 -8.71
C ALA A 641 8.48 -32.84 -8.90
N GLU A 642 7.44 -33.01 -8.09
CA GLU A 642 6.54 -34.17 -8.16
C GLU A 642 5.75 -34.25 -9.47
N PHE A 643 5.25 -33.11 -9.99
CA PHE A 643 4.31 -33.09 -11.13
C PHE A 643 4.85 -32.49 -12.44
N CYS A 644 5.90 -31.65 -12.44
CA CYS A 644 6.33 -30.89 -13.63
C CYS A 644 7.78 -31.13 -14.06
N SER A 645 8.54 -31.96 -13.35
CA SER A 645 9.99 -32.18 -13.56
C SER A 645 10.36 -32.57 -15.00
N ASN A 646 9.55 -33.40 -15.65
CA ASN A 646 9.80 -33.84 -17.03
C ASN A 646 9.39 -32.83 -18.11
N THR A 647 8.46 -31.91 -17.83
CA THR A 647 7.80 -31.07 -18.86
C THR A 647 8.31 -29.63 -18.88
N LEU A 648 8.73 -29.10 -17.72
CA LEU A 648 9.00 -27.69 -17.51
C LEU A 648 10.30 -27.25 -18.20
N GLU A 649 10.19 -26.34 -19.17
CA GLU A 649 11.30 -25.73 -19.93
C GLU A 649 11.70 -24.36 -19.35
N SER A 650 10.76 -23.62 -18.75
CA SER A 650 10.98 -22.28 -18.19
C SER A 650 10.18 -22.09 -16.89
N LEU A 651 10.87 -21.66 -15.82
CA LEU A 651 10.25 -21.30 -14.54
C LEU A 651 10.68 -19.90 -14.10
N ASN A 652 9.70 -19.06 -13.73
CA ASN A 652 9.97 -17.77 -13.11
C ASN A 652 9.29 -17.67 -11.74
N ILE A 653 10.11 -17.60 -10.68
CA ILE A 653 9.67 -17.44 -9.29
C ILE A 653 10.23 -16.15 -8.67
N GLN A 654 10.54 -15.14 -9.49
CA GLN A 654 11.05 -13.83 -9.06
C GLN A 654 10.27 -13.29 -7.84
N ARG A 655 10.99 -12.90 -6.79
CA ARG A 655 10.44 -12.33 -5.54
C ARG A 655 9.43 -13.24 -4.80
N CYS A 656 9.53 -14.56 -4.95
CA CYS A 656 8.82 -15.51 -4.09
C CYS A 656 9.55 -15.70 -2.75
N THR A 657 9.61 -14.65 -1.94
CA THR A 657 10.47 -14.52 -0.74
C THR A 657 10.10 -15.41 0.47
N ARG A 658 9.39 -16.53 0.25
CA ARG A 658 9.18 -17.61 1.23
C ARG A 658 9.70 -18.96 0.70
N ILE A 659 10.30 -18.97 -0.48
CA ILE A 659 11.08 -20.10 -0.98
C ILE A 659 12.50 -19.95 -0.41
N THR A 660 13.01 -21.04 0.12
CA THR A 660 14.31 -21.16 0.81
C THR A 660 15.08 -22.36 0.23
N ASP A 661 16.26 -22.64 0.76
CA ASP A 661 17.03 -23.85 0.41
C ASP A 661 16.22 -25.15 0.58
N GLN A 662 15.26 -25.18 1.51
CA GLN A 662 14.41 -26.33 1.79
C GLN A 662 13.49 -26.70 0.61
N GLY A 663 13.07 -25.74 -0.21
CA GLY A 663 12.28 -26.00 -1.42
C GLY A 663 13.06 -26.74 -2.49
N PHE A 664 14.38 -26.52 -2.55
CA PHE A 664 15.27 -27.18 -3.52
C PHE A 664 15.75 -28.56 -3.07
N VAL A 665 15.56 -28.96 -1.80
CA VAL A 665 15.93 -30.32 -1.34
C VAL A 665 15.25 -31.42 -2.18
N ARG A 666 13.98 -31.23 -2.55
CA ARG A 666 13.27 -32.17 -3.46
C ARG A 666 13.78 -32.14 -4.89
N TRP A 667 14.43 -31.06 -5.31
CA TRP A 667 15.04 -30.94 -6.63
C TRP A 667 16.36 -31.72 -6.69
N ALA A 668 17.13 -31.80 -5.60
CA ALA A 668 18.33 -32.64 -5.56
C ALA A 668 18.03 -34.13 -5.83
N ASP A 669 16.89 -34.63 -5.35
CA ASP A 669 16.39 -36.00 -5.62
C ASP A 669 15.79 -36.16 -7.03
N THR A 670 15.49 -35.07 -7.76
CA THR A 670 14.59 -35.07 -8.94
C THR A 670 15.21 -34.34 -10.14
N GLN A 671 15.49 -35.07 -11.22
CA GLN A 671 16.03 -34.49 -12.45
C GLN A 671 14.98 -33.66 -13.21
N PHE A 672 15.39 -32.49 -13.70
CA PHE A 672 14.63 -31.60 -14.59
C PHE A 672 15.26 -31.60 -16.00
N PRO A 673 15.12 -32.68 -16.79
CA PRO A 673 15.82 -32.83 -18.08
C PRO A 673 15.41 -31.77 -19.12
N SER A 674 14.21 -31.20 -18.99
CA SER A 674 13.65 -30.23 -19.94
C SER A 674 13.97 -28.78 -19.60
N LEU A 675 14.36 -28.45 -18.36
CA LEU A 675 14.51 -27.07 -17.90
C LEU A 675 15.68 -26.36 -18.59
N ARG A 676 15.41 -25.17 -19.15
CA ARG A 676 16.38 -24.31 -19.86
C ARG A 676 16.48 -22.92 -19.24
N SER A 677 15.40 -22.39 -18.69
CA SER A 677 15.36 -21.05 -18.10
C SER A 677 14.85 -21.09 -16.66
N LEU A 678 15.56 -20.43 -15.74
CA LEU A 678 15.14 -20.28 -14.36
C LEU A 678 15.43 -18.85 -13.86
N ASN A 679 14.39 -18.18 -13.36
CA ASN A 679 14.50 -16.85 -12.78
C ASN A 679 14.21 -16.88 -11.27
N LEU A 680 15.26 -16.64 -10.47
CA LEU A 680 15.27 -16.57 -9.01
C LEU A 680 15.48 -15.12 -8.50
N THR A 681 15.33 -14.11 -9.36
CA THR A 681 15.57 -12.70 -9.01
C THR A 681 14.83 -12.31 -7.72
N ASP A 682 15.50 -11.58 -6.81
CA ASP A 682 14.91 -11.04 -5.58
C ASP A 682 14.40 -12.14 -4.61
N CYS A 683 14.98 -13.35 -4.67
CA CYS A 683 14.74 -14.46 -3.73
C CYS A 683 15.79 -14.46 -2.61
N SER A 684 15.76 -13.43 -1.76
CA SER A 684 16.83 -13.10 -0.79
C SER A 684 17.12 -14.13 0.32
N PHE A 685 16.38 -15.25 0.37
CA PHE A 685 16.52 -16.33 1.37
C PHE A 685 17.12 -17.63 0.79
N LEU A 686 17.64 -17.59 -0.44
CA LEU A 686 18.40 -18.68 -1.03
C LEU A 686 19.89 -18.52 -0.72
N THR A 687 20.54 -19.59 -0.28
CA THR A 687 21.98 -19.68 -0.06
C THR A 687 22.63 -20.60 -1.11
N ASP A 688 23.95 -20.76 -1.01
CA ASP A 688 24.74 -21.67 -1.86
C ASP A 688 24.19 -23.12 -1.87
N GLN A 689 23.45 -23.53 -0.82
CA GLN A 689 22.79 -24.84 -0.77
C GLN A 689 21.65 -24.97 -1.79
N ALA A 690 20.79 -23.95 -1.97
CA ALA A 690 19.79 -23.95 -3.03
C ALA A 690 20.44 -24.09 -4.42
N ILE A 691 21.57 -23.40 -4.63
CA ILE A 691 22.30 -23.45 -5.91
C ILE A 691 22.95 -24.82 -6.13
N SER A 692 23.55 -25.43 -5.10
CA SER A 692 24.09 -26.79 -5.18
C SER A 692 23.00 -27.81 -5.55
N HIS A 693 21.84 -27.76 -4.89
CA HIS A 693 20.68 -28.60 -5.22
C HIS A 693 20.18 -28.33 -6.65
N LEU A 694 19.97 -27.08 -7.05
CA LEU A 694 19.56 -26.68 -8.40
C LEU A 694 20.50 -27.23 -9.48
N VAL A 695 21.80 -27.09 -9.29
CA VAL A 695 22.82 -27.54 -10.25
C VAL A 695 22.78 -29.06 -10.42
N SER A 696 22.57 -29.81 -9.33
CA SER A 696 22.37 -31.26 -9.40
C SER A 696 21.06 -31.66 -10.10
N ALA A 697 20.01 -30.83 -10.00
CA ALA A 697 18.68 -31.09 -10.53
C ALA A 697 18.55 -30.79 -12.04
N ALA A 698 19.18 -29.71 -12.52
CA ALA A 698 18.92 -29.12 -13.83
C ALA A 698 20.20 -28.93 -14.70
N PRO A 699 20.97 -29.99 -15.03
CA PRO A 699 22.20 -29.88 -15.81
C PRO A 699 22.01 -29.39 -17.27
N GLY A 700 20.77 -29.33 -17.75
CA GLY A 700 20.40 -28.76 -19.05
C GLY A 700 20.11 -27.25 -19.06
N LEU A 701 20.28 -26.57 -17.92
CA LEU A 701 19.96 -25.14 -17.78
C LEU A 701 20.87 -24.26 -18.66
N LYS A 702 20.27 -23.24 -19.29
CA LYS A 702 20.92 -22.30 -20.19
C LYS A 702 20.88 -20.86 -19.70
N ASN A 703 19.77 -20.45 -19.11
CA ASN A 703 19.53 -19.08 -18.68
C ASN A 703 19.21 -19.09 -17.17
N LEU A 704 20.01 -18.42 -16.36
CA LEU A 704 19.82 -18.33 -14.91
C LEU A 704 19.89 -16.88 -14.45
N SER A 705 18.86 -16.41 -13.76
CA SER A 705 18.91 -15.13 -13.04
C SER A 705 18.91 -15.36 -11.53
N LEU A 706 19.96 -14.88 -10.88
CA LEU A 706 20.17 -14.81 -9.43
C LEU A 706 20.09 -13.37 -8.91
N SER A 707 19.77 -12.38 -9.76
CA SER A 707 19.82 -10.95 -9.44
C SER A 707 19.18 -10.61 -8.07
N PHE A 708 19.86 -9.80 -7.24
CA PHE A 708 19.48 -9.48 -5.85
C PHE A 708 19.41 -10.66 -4.85
N CYS A 709 19.98 -11.84 -5.14
CA CYS A 709 20.14 -12.91 -4.15
C CYS A 709 21.32 -12.63 -3.20
N CYS A 710 21.12 -11.68 -2.28
CA CYS A 710 22.16 -11.13 -1.40
C CYS A 710 22.79 -12.11 -0.39
N ALA A 711 22.25 -13.32 -0.23
CA ALA A 711 22.73 -14.35 0.70
C ALA A 711 23.66 -15.40 0.05
N LEU A 712 23.92 -15.29 -1.26
CA LEU A 712 24.85 -16.14 -1.99
C LEU A 712 26.31 -15.69 -1.77
N SER A 713 27.24 -16.64 -1.77
CA SER A 713 28.69 -16.45 -1.71
C SER A 713 29.40 -16.85 -3.01
N ASP A 714 30.72 -16.66 -3.09
CA ASP A 714 31.53 -17.05 -4.25
C ASP A 714 31.31 -18.54 -4.61
N SER A 715 31.09 -19.39 -3.61
CA SER A 715 30.86 -20.83 -3.82
C SER A 715 29.51 -21.18 -4.46
N ALA A 716 28.53 -20.27 -4.47
CA ALA A 716 27.35 -20.42 -5.34
C ALA A 716 27.72 -20.33 -6.82
N ILE A 717 28.57 -19.36 -7.18
CA ILE A 717 29.02 -19.13 -8.57
C ILE A 717 30.00 -20.22 -9.00
N GLU A 718 30.89 -20.68 -8.10
CA GLU A 718 31.71 -21.88 -8.31
C GLU A 718 30.84 -23.14 -8.50
N GLY A 719 29.68 -23.23 -7.83
CA GLY A 719 28.72 -24.30 -8.07
C GLY A 719 28.20 -24.35 -9.51
N LEU A 720 28.04 -23.20 -10.18
CA LEU A 720 27.53 -23.10 -11.55
C LEU A 720 28.47 -23.70 -12.61
N ILE A 721 29.74 -23.99 -12.26
CA ILE A 721 30.70 -24.71 -13.10
C ILE A 721 30.11 -26.00 -13.69
N SER A 722 29.28 -26.70 -12.90
CA SER A 722 28.70 -28.00 -13.28
C SER A 722 27.47 -27.90 -14.20
N LEU A 723 27.17 -26.72 -14.75
CA LEU A 723 26.11 -26.49 -15.76
C LEU A 723 26.73 -26.33 -17.17
N PRO A 724 27.01 -27.43 -17.91
CA PRO A 724 27.78 -27.38 -19.16
C PRO A 724 27.06 -26.70 -20.34
N ASN A 725 25.84 -26.21 -20.14
CA ASN A 725 25.02 -25.54 -21.14
C ASN A 725 24.71 -24.07 -20.81
N LEU A 726 25.28 -23.51 -19.73
CA LEU A 726 24.95 -22.17 -19.24
C LEU A 726 25.44 -21.09 -20.23
N GLN A 727 24.48 -20.37 -20.82
CA GLN A 727 24.69 -19.35 -21.85
C GLN A 727 24.46 -17.94 -21.28
N GLU A 728 23.44 -17.75 -20.45
CA GLU A 728 23.09 -16.46 -19.86
C GLU A 728 23.07 -16.54 -18.33
N LEU A 729 23.87 -15.68 -17.68
CA LEU A 729 23.88 -15.52 -16.22
C LEU A 729 23.64 -14.07 -15.83
N ASP A 730 22.59 -13.82 -15.05
CA ASP A 730 22.38 -12.55 -14.35
C ASP A 730 22.64 -12.70 -12.85
N ALA A 731 23.79 -12.20 -12.42
CA ALA A 731 24.20 -12.11 -11.02
C ALA A 731 24.24 -10.65 -10.52
N SER A 732 23.46 -9.75 -11.15
CA SER A 732 23.47 -8.34 -10.79
C SER A 732 23.05 -8.10 -9.33
N PHE A 733 23.72 -7.14 -8.69
CA PHE A 733 23.61 -6.81 -7.27
C PHE A 733 23.88 -7.96 -6.29
N CYS A 734 24.43 -9.10 -6.74
CA CYS A 734 24.85 -10.21 -5.88
C CYS A 734 26.22 -9.94 -5.26
N GLY A 735 26.32 -8.85 -4.49
CA GLY A 735 27.58 -8.24 -4.04
C GLY A 735 28.48 -9.13 -3.17
N ALA A 736 27.95 -10.22 -2.60
CA ALA A 736 28.69 -11.21 -1.83
C ALA A 736 29.11 -12.46 -2.65
N ALA A 737 28.55 -12.68 -3.85
CA ALA A 737 28.80 -13.88 -4.68
C ALA A 737 29.69 -13.63 -5.91
N VAL A 738 29.72 -12.39 -6.39
CA VAL A 738 30.47 -11.99 -7.58
C VAL A 738 31.79 -11.33 -7.17
N SER A 739 32.89 -12.07 -7.34
CA SER A 739 34.26 -11.61 -7.10
C SER A 739 35.15 -11.84 -8.32
N ASP A 740 36.32 -11.21 -8.34
CA ASP A 740 37.33 -11.47 -9.38
C ASP A 740 37.72 -12.95 -9.48
N VAL A 741 37.68 -13.69 -8.36
CA VAL A 741 37.97 -15.13 -8.32
C VAL A 741 36.80 -15.94 -8.85
N SER A 742 35.58 -15.71 -8.38
CA SER A 742 34.43 -16.52 -8.80
C SER A 742 34.07 -16.33 -10.27
N ILE A 743 34.25 -15.12 -10.82
CA ILE A 743 34.10 -14.87 -12.26
C ILE A 743 35.22 -15.49 -13.09
N ARG A 744 36.48 -15.44 -12.61
CA ARG A 744 37.58 -16.13 -13.31
C ARG A 744 37.34 -17.64 -13.39
N VAL A 745 37.03 -18.27 -12.26
CA VAL A 745 36.79 -19.72 -12.17
C VAL A 745 35.62 -20.15 -13.07
N LEU A 746 34.52 -19.37 -13.07
CA LEU A 746 33.35 -19.58 -13.94
C LEU A 746 33.71 -19.53 -15.43
N LEU A 747 34.69 -18.72 -15.84
CA LEU A 747 35.12 -18.61 -17.24
C LEU A 747 36.17 -19.66 -17.62
N GLU A 748 37.08 -20.03 -16.72
CA GLU A 748 38.06 -21.11 -16.96
C GLU A 748 37.37 -22.47 -17.18
N SER A 749 36.22 -22.73 -16.55
CA SER A 749 35.53 -24.01 -16.63
C SER A 749 34.62 -24.18 -17.85
N ASN A 750 34.01 -23.11 -18.37
CA ASN A 750 32.96 -23.17 -19.41
C ASN A 750 33.51 -23.36 -20.84
N THR A 751 34.64 -24.06 -20.99
CA THR A 751 35.40 -24.20 -22.25
C THR A 751 34.70 -25.02 -23.36
N SER A 752 33.51 -25.57 -23.11
CA SER A 752 32.70 -26.28 -24.13
C SER A 752 31.56 -25.45 -24.72
N VAL A 753 31.08 -24.39 -24.05
CA VAL A 753 29.98 -23.53 -24.51
C VAL A 753 30.31 -22.10 -24.13
N SER A 754 30.54 -21.25 -25.13
CA SER A 754 30.84 -19.84 -24.87
C SER A 754 29.62 -19.13 -24.26
N MET A 755 29.79 -18.58 -23.06
CA MET A 755 28.77 -17.79 -22.37
C MET A 755 28.41 -16.57 -23.21
N THR A 756 27.13 -16.43 -23.57
CA THR A 756 26.66 -15.38 -24.49
C THR A 756 26.32 -14.08 -23.77
N SER A 757 25.86 -14.15 -22.52
CA SER A 757 25.41 -12.99 -21.75
C SER A 757 25.81 -13.09 -20.28
N LEU A 758 26.50 -12.08 -19.76
CA LEU A 758 26.91 -12.00 -18.36
C LEU A 758 26.54 -10.63 -17.78
N ASN A 759 25.60 -10.61 -16.84
CA ASN A 759 25.19 -9.39 -16.13
C ASN A 759 25.69 -9.40 -14.68
N LEU A 760 26.66 -8.53 -14.40
CA LEU A 760 27.32 -8.33 -13.11
C LEU A 760 27.01 -6.94 -12.52
N ARG A 761 26.02 -6.22 -13.07
CA ARG A 761 25.68 -4.84 -12.70
C ARG A 761 25.61 -4.65 -11.18
N GLY A 762 26.27 -3.62 -10.67
CA GLY A 762 26.22 -3.25 -9.25
C GLY A 762 26.96 -4.20 -8.30
N CYS A 763 27.74 -5.17 -8.81
CA CYS A 763 28.59 -6.00 -7.96
C CYS A 763 29.79 -5.19 -7.46
N VAL A 764 30.08 -5.30 -6.15
CA VAL A 764 31.05 -4.43 -5.46
C VAL A 764 32.42 -5.08 -5.21
N ARG A 765 32.53 -6.40 -5.39
CA ARG A 765 33.76 -7.19 -5.22
C ARG A 765 34.46 -7.56 -6.54
N ILE A 766 34.00 -7.01 -7.67
CA ILE A 766 34.67 -7.12 -8.97
C ILE A 766 35.50 -5.85 -9.25
N THR A 767 36.71 -6.05 -9.78
CA THR A 767 37.69 -5.02 -10.09
C THR A 767 38.23 -5.17 -11.52
N ASP A 768 39.20 -4.32 -11.88
CA ASP A 768 39.99 -4.42 -13.11
C ASP A 768 40.69 -5.79 -13.29
N ILE A 769 40.88 -6.57 -12.21
CA ILE A 769 41.44 -7.93 -12.26
C ILE A 769 40.41 -8.91 -12.85
N GLY A 770 39.17 -8.92 -12.37
CA GLY A 770 38.10 -9.74 -12.94
C GLY A 770 37.77 -9.33 -14.37
N VAL A 771 37.86 -8.03 -14.69
CA VAL A 771 37.78 -7.53 -16.08
C VAL A 771 38.88 -8.12 -16.97
N LYS A 772 40.13 -8.20 -16.49
CA LYS A 772 41.19 -8.89 -17.25
C LYS A 772 40.85 -10.36 -17.49
N SER A 773 40.37 -11.10 -16.48
CA SER A 773 39.97 -12.49 -16.68
C SER A 773 38.79 -12.64 -17.68
N ILE A 774 37.85 -11.70 -17.70
CA ILE A 774 36.81 -11.64 -18.74
C ILE A 774 37.42 -11.45 -20.14
N LEU A 775 38.45 -10.60 -20.28
CA LEU A 775 39.10 -10.33 -21.56
C LEU A 775 40.03 -11.45 -22.04
N GLU A 776 40.68 -12.15 -21.12
CA GLU A 776 41.60 -13.25 -21.37
C GLU A 776 40.88 -14.57 -21.69
N LEU A 777 39.66 -14.76 -21.19
CA LEU A 777 38.93 -16.04 -21.24
C LEU A 777 37.58 -15.99 -21.96
N GLY A 778 36.96 -14.80 -22.12
CA GLY A 778 35.59 -14.65 -22.62
C GLY A 778 35.47 -14.11 -24.05
N GLN A 779 34.55 -14.68 -24.82
CA GLN A 779 33.97 -14.05 -26.02
C GLN A 779 32.48 -13.84 -25.79
N LEU A 780 32.11 -12.70 -25.20
CA LEU A 780 30.74 -12.45 -24.74
C LEU A 780 29.93 -11.70 -25.81
N GLY A 781 28.68 -12.13 -26.04
CA GLY A 781 27.72 -11.35 -26.82
C GLY A 781 27.28 -10.08 -26.06
N THR A 782 27.03 -10.20 -24.77
CA THR A 782 26.66 -9.09 -23.88
C THR A 782 27.40 -9.16 -22.55
N LEU A 783 27.97 -8.04 -22.12
CA LEU A 783 28.53 -7.86 -20.77
C LEU A 783 27.93 -6.61 -20.12
N ASN A 784 27.37 -6.75 -18.92
CA ASN A 784 26.89 -5.62 -18.14
C ASN A 784 27.68 -5.51 -16.81
N ILE A 785 28.51 -4.48 -16.73
CA ILE A 785 29.34 -4.09 -15.57
C ILE A 785 29.02 -2.67 -15.09
N SER A 786 27.84 -2.17 -15.46
CA SER A 786 27.37 -0.85 -15.01
C SER A 786 27.21 -0.81 -13.49
N GLN A 787 27.44 0.35 -12.89
CA GLN A 787 27.34 0.58 -11.45
C GLN A 787 28.28 -0.25 -10.55
N CYS A 788 29.22 -1.03 -11.12
CA CYS A 788 30.30 -1.67 -10.36
C CYS A 788 31.38 -0.62 -9.99
N PRO A 789 31.62 -0.33 -8.70
CA PRO A 789 32.51 0.75 -8.27
C PRO A 789 34.01 0.39 -8.31
N GLY A 790 34.35 -0.90 -8.33
CA GLY A 790 35.74 -1.38 -8.34
C GLY A 790 36.40 -1.39 -9.73
N ILE A 791 35.65 -1.09 -10.79
CA ILE A 791 36.13 -1.12 -12.19
C ILE A 791 36.40 0.29 -12.69
N SER A 792 37.63 0.55 -13.13
CA SER A 792 38.09 1.85 -13.64
C SER A 792 37.49 2.20 -15.01
N LEU A 793 37.57 3.49 -15.37
CA LEU A 793 37.17 3.96 -16.71
C LEU A 793 38.09 3.38 -17.80
N ASP A 794 39.37 3.23 -17.50
CA ASP A 794 40.36 2.69 -18.43
C ASP A 794 40.09 1.22 -18.73
N ALA A 795 39.78 0.40 -17.71
CA ALA A 795 39.38 -1.00 -17.90
C ALA A 795 38.11 -1.13 -18.76
N LYS A 796 37.12 -0.24 -18.56
CA LYS A 796 35.89 -0.18 -19.39
C LYS A 796 36.18 0.18 -20.84
N GLN A 797 37.11 1.10 -21.08
CA GLN A 797 37.54 1.47 -22.43
C GLN A 797 38.33 0.32 -23.10
N ILE A 798 39.22 -0.37 -22.37
CA ILE A 798 39.96 -1.53 -22.86
C ILE A 798 39.01 -2.66 -23.29
N ILE A 799 37.94 -2.95 -22.53
CA ILE A 799 36.94 -3.94 -22.97
C ILE A 799 36.32 -3.53 -24.31
N LYS A 800 35.92 -2.27 -24.42
CA LYS A 800 35.26 -1.72 -25.62
C LYS A 800 36.17 -1.73 -26.86
N GLU A 801 37.47 -1.57 -26.67
CA GLU A 801 38.48 -1.62 -27.75
C GLU A 801 38.92 -3.04 -28.11
N SER A 802 38.80 -4.01 -27.19
CA SER A 802 39.23 -5.40 -27.40
C SER A 802 38.48 -6.16 -28.50
N GLY A 803 37.22 -5.81 -28.76
CA GLY A 803 36.32 -6.58 -29.63
C GLY A 803 35.77 -7.89 -29.04
N ASN A 804 36.25 -8.33 -27.86
CA ASN A 804 35.81 -9.58 -27.21
C ASN A 804 34.39 -9.50 -26.60
N VAL A 805 33.78 -8.32 -26.60
CA VAL A 805 32.40 -8.07 -26.14
C VAL A 805 31.64 -7.30 -27.22
N GLN A 806 30.54 -7.86 -27.74
CA GLN A 806 29.75 -7.19 -28.78
C GLN A 806 28.89 -6.03 -28.21
N ASN A 807 28.22 -6.28 -27.07
CA ASN A 807 27.38 -5.29 -26.38
C ASN A 807 27.87 -5.06 -24.95
N LEU A 808 28.63 -3.98 -24.73
CA LEU A 808 29.10 -3.56 -23.40
C LEU A 808 28.16 -2.51 -22.78
N VAL A 809 27.69 -2.78 -21.55
CA VAL A 809 26.95 -1.84 -20.71
C VAL A 809 27.77 -1.59 -19.44
N ALA A 810 28.27 -0.37 -19.23
CA ALA A 810 29.32 -0.07 -18.23
C ALA A 810 29.12 1.28 -17.50
#